data_AF-A0A6J1J1N1-F1
#
_entry.id   AF-A0A6J1J1N1-F1
#
_cell.length_a   1.000
_cell.length_b   1.000
_cell.length_c   1.000
_cell.angle_alpha   90.00
_cell.angle_beta   90.00
_cell.angle_gamma   90.00
#
_symmetry.space_group_name_H-M   'P 1'
#
loop_
_entity.id
_entity.type
_entity.pdbx_description
1 polymer ?
#
loop_
_entity_poly.entity_id
_entity_poly.type
_entity_poly.pdbx_seq_one_letter_code
_entity_poly.pdbx_strand_id
1 'polypeptide(L)'
;MANFLAQFQTIKNSFDRLVIAVEDVSDLWPTVKNGFEERLPFKRACLNNKTRNPIVVDKLPAEFILTTDARLRSRFPQEQYLFWFREPYATVVLVTCEDLDEFKTILKPRLKLIVQNDEREWFIVFVSKAHPNNDQATKQAKRVYSKVEVEFSSKKRERCCKLDLHRPEANFWEDLESKIMESMRNTLDRRVQFYEDEIRKLSEQRLMPVWNFCNFFILKESLAFMFEMAQLHEDALREYDELELCYLETVSVTTKKRDFGGIDHGDDQATLLDPGSKPLTQIVQDDSFREFEFRQYLFACQTKLLFKLNRPFEVASRGYTFIIAFSKALSIHENILPFCMREVWVTTACLALISAIASHYSEGIMTPDTEKEFFRLQGDLYSLCRVKFMRLAELIGYGSYIERSPVNSAWLSMLPWPKPSVWPSVPPDASSEVLAKEKIILQETPRVKHFGIQKKQLPLEPSLLLREANRRRASLSVGNTFETYDRPTFIDGSGPDVPSKMSPNKTHGSSMSRTYSSPGFENTIDPPMRLAEIYVAAEHALKQTITSSELWQSLSAVEEFEKKYLELTKGAAENYYRSWWKRHGVVLDGEIAAVSFRHGNFDVAAKSYEKVCALFSGEGWQDLLAEVLPNLAECQKKLNDDAGYLSSCVRLLSLDKGLFLTKDRQAFQSEVVRLAHSEMKDPVPLDVSSLITFSGNPGPPLELCDGDPGTLSITVWSGFPDDITLDSLSLTLMATYSADEGVKPIRSSTETVLQPGRNIITLALPPQKPGSYVLGVITGQIGKLRFRSHSFSKGDPADSDDFMSYEKPTRPILKVFKPRPLVDLIAAISSPLLVNEPQWVGIIVRPINYSLKGAILHVDTGPGLKIVESREIEMETYVDLKSSVDMAHTVDTKNFERLCLSDGRIEFPDWASNETSILWIPIHAINERLARGTTTVASQRQSIVDGMRTIALKIEFGAFHNQTFEKTLAVHFTDPFHVSTRIADKCNDGNLLLQVIIHSEVQATLTVYDAWLDLQDGFVHTGNDDGRPLSGYFPLVISPSSRAGILFSIRLDEDAVTSPESILNIRYGISGDRTLGAHPPVAIELTGTEDAKQDLLFKSALVLQRPVLDPCLAVGFLPLPSDGLRVGQLITMKWRIERLNTLPENENSKCNLDDVLYEIDAKSENWMIAGRKRGYVSLSPKQGSRMVISILCMPLVAGYVRPPKLGLPNIDEANISFNPAAPHLVCVLPPALSSSFFIPA
;
A
#
# COMPACT_ATOMS: atom_id res chain seq x y z
N MET A 1 -68.74 -4.43 -6.19
CA MET A 1 -67.87 -3.49 -6.93
C MET A 1 -67.61 -3.82 -8.41
N ALA A 2 -67.50 -5.10 -8.80
CA ALA A 2 -67.02 -5.54 -10.14
C ALA A 2 -67.60 -4.80 -11.37
N ASN A 3 -68.91 -4.50 -11.40
CA ASN A 3 -69.53 -3.77 -12.52
C ASN A 3 -68.92 -2.37 -12.75
N PHE A 4 -68.57 -1.64 -11.69
CA PHE A 4 -67.95 -0.31 -11.81
C PHE A 4 -66.53 -0.39 -12.37
N LEU A 5 -65.78 -1.46 -12.07
CA LEU A 5 -64.43 -1.69 -12.63
C LEU A 5 -64.50 -2.10 -14.10
N ALA A 6 -65.49 -2.92 -14.48
CA ALA A 6 -65.77 -3.27 -15.88
C ALA A 6 -66.10 -2.02 -16.70
N GLN A 7 -67.05 -1.21 -16.21
CA GLN A 7 -67.44 0.07 -16.80
C GLN A 7 -66.24 1.03 -16.88
N PHE A 8 -65.48 1.19 -15.79
CA PHE A 8 -64.30 2.05 -15.76
C PHE A 8 -63.29 1.66 -16.85
N GLN A 9 -62.95 0.38 -16.99
CA GLN A 9 -62.01 -0.07 -18.02
C GLN A 9 -62.56 0.14 -19.44
N THR A 10 -63.85 -0.12 -19.67
CA THR A 10 -64.50 0.16 -20.97
C THR A 10 -64.47 1.66 -21.30
N ILE A 11 -64.70 2.53 -20.32
CA ILE A 11 -64.63 4.00 -20.48
C ILE A 11 -63.18 4.43 -20.74
N LYS A 12 -62.21 3.95 -19.95
CA LYS A 12 -60.77 4.23 -20.12
C LYS A 12 -60.29 3.88 -21.54
N ASN A 13 -60.72 2.75 -22.08
CA ASN A 13 -60.39 2.31 -23.44
C ASN A 13 -61.12 3.11 -24.54
N SER A 14 -62.20 3.82 -24.22
CA SER A 14 -63.02 4.59 -25.18
C SER A 14 -62.68 6.09 -25.22
N PHE A 15 -61.87 6.57 -24.26
CA PHE A 15 -61.53 7.98 -24.06
C PHE A 15 -60.02 8.12 -23.77
N ASP A 16 -59.15 7.82 -24.75
CA ASP A 16 -57.69 7.94 -24.64
C ASP A 16 -57.17 9.39 -24.75
N ARG A 17 -58.04 10.35 -25.10
CA ARG A 17 -57.72 11.74 -25.43
C ARG A 17 -58.67 12.72 -24.78
N LEU A 18 -58.24 13.97 -24.61
CA LEU A 18 -59.11 15.04 -24.12
C LEU A 18 -60.20 15.36 -25.16
N VAL A 19 -61.45 15.15 -24.79
CA VAL A 19 -62.60 15.40 -25.67
C VAL A 19 -63.00 16.87 -25.66
N ILE A 20 -63.20 17.43 -26.85
CA ILE A 20 -63.84 18.73 -27.08
C ILE A 20 -65.19 18.47 -27.76
N ALA A 21 -66.28 18.89 -27.14
CA ALA A 21 -67.61 18.77 -27.71
C ALA A 21 -67.85 19.85 -28.77
N VAL A 22 -68.52 19.50 -29.86
CA VAL A 22 -68.98 20.43 -30.90
C VAL A 22 -70.51 20.41 -30.92
N GLU A 23 -71.11 21.52 -30.50
CA GLU A 23 -72.55 21.79 -30.60
C GLU A 23 -72.78 22.57 -31.90
N ASP A 24 -73.24 21.88 -32.94
CA ASP A 24 -73.49 22.47 -34.25
C ASP A 24 -74.93 22.97 -34.35
N VAL A 25 -75.11 24.28 -34.21
CA VAL A 25 -76.44 24.92 -34.18
C VAL A 25 -77.00 25.14 -35.60
N SER A 26 -76.12 25.10 -36.62
CA SER A 26 -76.38 25.61 -37.97
C SER A 26 -75.83 24.72 -39.10
N ASP A 27 -75.58 23.44 -38.82
CA ASP A 27 -75.06 22.41 -39.75
C ASP A 27 -73.75 22.81 -40.47
N LEU A 28 -72.82 23.40 -39.71
CA LEU A 28 -71.54 23.94 -40.18
C LEU A 28 -70.37 22.96 -40.08
N TRP A 29 -70.43 21.98 -39.18
CA TRP A 29 -69.31 21.09 -38.85
C TRP A 29 -68.74 20.38 -40.08
N PRO A 30 -69.53 19.81 -41.02
CA PRO A 30 -68.97 19.16 -42.22
C PRO A 30 -68.13 20.10 -43.10
N THR A 31 -68.34 21.42 -43.01
CA THR A 31 -67.60 22.43 -43.78
C THR A 31 -66.30 22.85 -43.10
N VAL A 32 -66.29 22.94 -41.76
CA VAL A 32 -65.13 23.46 -41.00
C VAL A 32 -64.25 22.37 -40.38
N LYS A 33 -64.74 21.13 -40.26
CA LYS A 33 -64.10 19.99 -39.57
C LYS A 33 -62.60 19.86 -39.88
N ASN A 34 -62.23 19.79 -41.15
CA ASN A 34 -60.83 19.59 -41.56
C ASN A 34 -59.89 20.67 -40.98
N GLY A 35 -60.31 21.94 -40.99
CA GLY A 35 -59.51 23.05 -40.46
C GLY A 35 -59.34 23.03 -38.94
N PHE A 36 -60.26 22.39 -38.21
CA PHE A 36 -60.13 22.13 -36.77
C PHE A 36 -59.24 20.90 -36.50
N GLU A 37 -59.42 19.81 -37.25
CA GLU A 37 -58.63 18.57 -37.07
C GLU A 37 -57.17 18.72 -37.48
N GLU A 38 -56.84 19.56 -38.47
CA GLU A 38 -55.46 19.92 -38.86
C GLU A 38 -54.64 20.58 -37.73
N ARG A 39 -55.30 21.06 -36.66
CA ARG A 39 -54.65 21.67 -35.48
C ARG A 39 -54.27 20.66 -34.39
N LEU A 40 -54.70 19.41 -34.53
CA LEU A 40 -54.43 18.35 -33.55
C LEU A 40 -53.16 17.57 -33.92
N PRO A 41 -52.30 17.21 -32.94
CA PRO A 41 -52.34 17.62 -31.53
C PRO A 41 -51.91 19.09 -31.34
N PHE A 42 -52.52 19.78 -30.38
CA PHE A 42 -52.18 21.18 -30.07
C PHE A 42 -50.71 21.30 -29.67
N LYS A 43 -50.01 22.31 -30.20
CA LYS A 43 -48.57 22.49 -30.00
C LYS A 43 -48.30 23.46 -28.86
N ARG A 44 -47.35 23.13 -27.98
CA ARG A 44 -46.95 23.96 -26.82
C ARG A 44 -48.15 24.37 -25.94
N ALA A 45 -49.09 23.44 -25.76
CA ALA A 45 -50.27 23.60 -24.94
C ALA A 45 -49.87 23.89 -23.48
N CYS A 46 -50.31 25.02 -22.93
CA CYS A 46 -50.04 25.38 -21.54
C CYS A 46 -51.21 24.93 -20.65
N LEU A 47 -50.93 24.05 -19.69
CA LEU A 47 -51.88 23.51 -18.71
C LEU A 47 -51.34 23.78 -17.29
N ASN A 48 -52.17 23.53 -16.27
CA ASN A 48 -51.73 23.61 -14.87
C ASN A 48 -51.48 22.19 -14.34
N ASN A 49 -50.39 22.02 -13.59
CA ASN A 49 -50.04 20.77 -12.92
C ASN A 49 -50.84 20.59 -11.61
N LYS A 50 -50.69 19.45 -10.91
CA LYS A 50 -51.35 19.21 -9.61
C LYS A 50 -51.12 20.35 -8.60
N THR A 51 -49.91 20.90 -8.54
CA THR A 51 -49.54 22.03 -7.66
C THR A 51 -49.91 23.42 -8.22
N ARG A 52 -50.79 23.49 -9.24
CA ARG A 52 -51.29 24.72 -9.88
C ARG A 52 -50.23 25.60 -10.56
N ASN A 53 -49.06 25.05 -10.84
CA ASN A 53 -48.02 25.67 -11.65
C ASN A 53 -48.26 25.43 -13.14
N PRO A 54 -48.02 26.41 -14.02
CA PRO A 54 -48.17 26.24 -15.46
C PRO A 54 -47.04 25.35 -16.04
N ILE A 55 -47.43 24.30 -16.77
CA ILE A 55 -46.55 23.42 -17.54
C ILE A 55 -46.89 23.56 -19.03
N VAL A 56 -45.86 23.61 -19.87
CA VAL A 56 -45.98 23.59 -21.33
C VAL A 56 -45.79 22.17 -21.84
N VAL A 57 -46.80 21.65 -22.54
CA VAL A 57 -46.84 20.33 -23.17
C VAL A 57 -46.60 20.51 -24.68
N ASP A 58 -45.56 19.87 -25.23
CA ASP A 58 -45.17 20.08 -26.63
C ASP A 58 -46.24 19.64 -27.64
N LYS A 59 -46.95 18.54 -27.37
CA LYS A 59 -48.04 17.99 -28.18
C LYS A 59 -49.16 17.48 -27.27
N LEU A 60 -50.31 18.15 -27.27
CA LEU A 60 -51.48 17.72 -26.51
C LEU A 60 -52.50 17.03 -27.44
N PRO A 61 -52.71 15.72 -27.33
CA PRO A 61 -53.72 15.01 -28.11
C PRO A 61 -55.13 15.31 -27.57
N ALA A 62 -56.03 15.68 -28.48
CA ALA A 62 -57.45 15.89 -28.22
C ALA A 62 -58.29 15.28 -29.35
N GLU A 63 -59.61 15.25 -29.20
CA GLU A 63 -60.58 14.82 -30.23
C GLU A 63 -61.77 15.78 -30.25
N PHE A 64 -62.22 16.19 -31.44
CA PHE A 64 -63.47 16.94 -31.61
C PHE A 64 -64.64 15.98 -31.87
N ILE A 65 -65.63 15.98 -30.98
CA ILE A 65 -66.77 15.06 -31.03
C ILE A 65 -68.08 15.87 -31.05
N LEU A 66 -68.99 15.57 -31.97
CA LEU A 66 -70.33 16.20 -31.96
C LEU A 66 -71.09 15.83 -30.67
N THR A 67 -71.85 16.77 -30.11
CA THR A 67 -72.75 16.50 -28.96
C THR A 67 -73.83 15.45 -29.24
N THR A 68 -74.01 15.08 -30.51
CA THR A 68 -74.89 14.00 -30.98
C THR A 68 -74.27 12.60 -30.96
N ASP A 69 -72.96 12.46 -30.70
CA ASP A 69 -72.26 11.17 -30.60
C ASP A 69 -72.80 10.32 -29.44
N ALA A 70 -72.91 9.01 -29.67
CA ALA A 70 -73.37 8.04 -28.67
C ALA A 70 -72.51 8.07 -27.39
N ARG A 71 -71.19 8.30 -27.50
CA ARG A 71 -70.24 8.40 -26.38
C ARG A 71 -70.60 9.50 -25.38
N LEU A 72 -71.28 10.56 -25.82
CA LEU A 72 -71.69 11.71 -24.98
C LEU A 72 -73.16 11.65 -24.53
N ARG A 73 -73.96 10.72 -25.08
CA ARG A 73 -75.40 10.60 -24.83
C ARG A 73 -75.76 9.60 -23.72
N SER A 74 -74.90 8.63 -23.42
CA SER A 74 -75.15 7.62 -22.37
C SER A 74 -74.99 8.20 -20.95
N ARG A 75 -76.03 8.84 -20.43
CA ARG A 75 -76.04 9.42 -19.07
C ARG A 75 -76.68 8.48 -18.02
N PHE A 76 -75.91 8.12 -17.01
CA PHE A 76 -76.40 7.54 -15.75
C PHE A 76 -76.33 8.62 -14.64
N PRO A 77 -77.47 9.01 -14.00
CA PRO A 77 -77.52 10.22 -13.15
C PRO A 77 -76.69 10.21 -11.85
N GLN A 78 -76.25 9.05 -11.36
CA GLN A 78 -75.54 8.93 -10.08
C GLN A 78 -74.03 8.66 -10.24
N GLU A 79 -73.56 8.35 -11.46
CA GLU A 79 -72.17 7.94 -11.73
C GLU A 79 -71.30 9.09 -12.29
N GLN A 80 -71.88 10.27 -12.53
CA GLN A 80 -71.25 11.35 -13.30
C GLN A 80 -69.90 11.82 -12.73
N TYR A 81 -69.75 11.85 -11.40
CA TYR A 81 -68.58 12.41 -10.74
C TYR A 81 -67.41 11.43 -10.58
N LEU A 82 -67.67 10.12 -10.49
CA LEU A 82 -66.62 9.09 -10.45
C LEU A 82 -65.83 9.06 -11.77
N PHE A 83 -66.53 9.14 -12.90
CA PHE A 83 -65.95 9.05 -14.25
C PHE A 83 -65.89 10.40 -14.96
N TRP A 84 -65.76 11.51 -14.22
CA TRP A 84 -65.86 12.87 -14.75
C TRP A 84 -64.81 13.19 -15.83
N PHE A 85 -63.69 12.47 -15.87
CA PHE A 85 -62.69 12.55 -16.94
C PHE A 85 -63.24 12.30 -18.35
N ARG A 86 -64.36 11.55 -18.49
CA ARG A 86 -65.00 11.27 -19.79
C ARG A 86 -65.79 12.44 -20.37
N GLU A 87 -66.22 13.38 -19.53
CA GLU A 87 -67.03 14.52 -20.01
C GLU A 87 -66.16 15.51 -20.81
N PRO A 88 -66.71 16.23 -21.79
CA PRO A 88 -65.95 17.18 -22.60
C PRO A 88 -65.22 18.24 -21.76
N TYR A 89 -63.98 18.59 -22.15
CA TYR A 89 -63.15 19.59 -21.48
C TYR A 89 -63.46 21.03 -21.94
N ALA A 90 -63.99 21.16 -23.15
CA ALA A 90 -64.53 22.40 -23.71
C ALA A 90 -65.70 22.07 -24.66
N THR A 91 -66.60 23.04 -24.88
CA THR A 91 -67.70 22.95 -25.84
C THR A 91 -67.60 24.09 -26.87
N VAL A 92 -67.35 23.74 -28.13
CA VAL A 92 -67.40 24.65 -29.27
C VAL A 92 -68.85 24.77 -29.73
N VAL A 93 -69.43 25.96 -29.69
CA VAL A 93 -70.77 26.21 -30.24
C VAL A 93 -70.63 26.87 -31.60
N LEU A 94 -70.93 26.13 -32.69
CA LEU A 94 -70.85 26.65 -34.05
C LEU A 94 -72.16 27.33 -34.41
N VAL A 95 -72.09 28.59 -34.82
CA VAL A 95 -73.27 29.38 -35.23
C VAL A 95 -72.99 30.18 -36.50
N THR A 96 -74.01 30.40 -37.31
CA THR A 96 -74.03 31.43 -38.34
C THR A 96 -75.33 32.21 -38.26
N CYS A 97 -75.32 33.48 -38.65
CA CYS A 97 -76.51 34.32 -38.71
C CYS A 97 -76.20 35.54 -39.57
N GLU A 98 -77.05 35.80 -40.57
CA GLU A 98 -76.84 36.87 -41.55
C GLU A 98 -77.70 38.11 -41.24
N ASP A 99 -78.79 37.94 -40.48
CA ASP A 99 -79.71 39.02 -40.09
C ASP A 99 -79.72 39.34 -38.58
N LEU A 100 -79.90 40.62 -38.27
CA LEU A 100 -79.94 41.13 -36.91
C LEU A 100 -81.24 40.83 -36.15
N ASP A 101 -82.36 40.57 -36.84
CA ASP A 101 -83.63 40.24 -36.21
C ASP A 101 -83.78 38.73 -36.03
N GLU A 102 -83.27 37.92 -36.96
CA GLU A 102 -83.00 36.48 -36.75
C GLU A 102 -82.13 36.26 -35.49
N PHE A 103 -81.04 37.02 -35.32
CA PHE A 103 -80.18 36.93 -34.13
C PHE A 103 -80.97 37.16 -32.83
N LYS A 104 -81.81 38.20 -32.77
CA LYS A 104 -82.58 38.54 -31.56
C LYS A 104 -83.66 37.50 -31.22
N THR A 105 -84.33 36.98 -32.25
CA THR A 105 -85.58 36.21 -32.11
C THR A 105 -85.35 34.71 -32.02
N ILE A 106 -84.34 34.19 -32.74
CA ILE A 106 -84.09 32.74 -32.86
C ILE A 106 -82.74 32.38 -32.22
N LEU A 107 -81.64 32.96 -32.68
CA LEU A 107 -80.31 32.50 -32.29
C LEU A 107 -79.98 32.85 -30.82
N LYS A 108 -80.28 34.07 -30.37
CA LYS A 108 -80.00 34.51 -28.99
C LYS A 108 -80.74 33.66 -27.92
N PRO A 109 -82.04 33.37 -28.02
CA PRO A 109 -82.71 32.45 -27.10
C PRO A 109 -82.11 31.04 -27.11
N ARG A 110 -81.81 30.48 -28.30
CA ARG A 110 -81.22 29.13 -28.44
C ARG A 110 -79.82 29.06 -27.84
N LEU A 111 -78.97 30.06 -28.07
CA LEU A 111 -77.66 30.18 -27.45
C LEU A 111 -77.76 30.28 -25.92
N LYS A 112 -78.68 31.08 -25.37
CA LYS A 112 -78.87 31.17 -23.92
C LYS A 112 -79.27 29.83 -23.30
N LEU A 113 -80.07 29.01 -23.99
CA LEU A 113 -80.44 27.67 -23.52
C LEU A 113 -79.24 26.71 -23.50
N ILE A 114 -78.38 26.76 -24.51
CA ILE A 114 -77.14 25.93 -24.57
C ILE A 114 -76.14 26.36 -23.48
N VAL A 115 -76.02 27.67 -23.27
CA VAL A 115 -75.06 28.32 -22.36
C VAL A 115 -75.49 28.26 -20.88
N GLN A 116 -76.76 27.98 -20.58
CA GLN A 116 -77.31 27.93 -19.22
C GLN A 116 -76.70 26.86 -18.29
N ASN A 117 -75.90 25.92 -18.81
CA ASN A 117 -75.24 24.92 -17.99
C ASN A 117 -73.85 25.40 -17.52
N ASP A 118 -73.78 25.96 -16.32
CA ASP A 118 -72.55 26.45 -15.68
C ASP A 118 -71.48 25.35 -15.44
N GLU A 119 -71.83 24.06 -15.48
CA GLU A 119 -70.85 22.96 -15.31
C GLU A 119 -69.93 22.78 -16.52
N ARG A 120 -70.31 23.28 -17.70
CA ARG A 120 -69.56 23.10 -18.95
C ARG A 120 -68.85 24.39 -19.34
N GLU A 121 -67.53 24.33 -19.56
CA GLU A 121 -66.86 25.44 -20.25
C GLU A 121 -67.20 25.41 -21.74
N TRP A 122 -67.61 26.56 -22.25
CA TRP A 122 -68.08 26.77 -23.61
C TRP A 122 -67.54 28.07 -24.20
N PHE A 123 -67.43 28.08 -25.53
CA PHE A 123 -67.18 29.28 -26.33
C PHE A 123 -67.88 29.16 -27.69
N ILE A 124 -68.13 30.29 -28.34
CA ILE A 124 -68.94 30.41 -29.55
C ILE A 124 -68.03 30.76 -30.73
N VAL A 125 -68.11 29.99 -31.80
CA VAL A 125 -67.48 30.33 -33.10
C VAL A 125 -68.57 30.80 -34.05
N PHE A 126 -68.58 32.09 -34.32
CA PHE A 126 -69.44 32.70 -35.31
C PHE A 126 -68.81 32.54 -36.70
N VAL A 127 -69.41 31.69 -37.53
CA VAL A 127 -68.96 31.40 -38.88
C VAL A 127 -69.65 32.34 -39.87
N SER A 128 -68.92 33.24 -40.51
CA SER A 128 -69.44 34.09 -41.57
C SER A 128 -69.37 33.40 -42.92
N LYS A 129 -70.53 33.31 -43.58
CA LYS A 129 -70.70 32.87 -44.98
C LYS A 129 -70.60 34.03 -45.99
N ALA A 130 -70.31 35.26 -45.53
CA ALA A 130 -70.30 36.44 -46.39
C ALA A 130 -69.17 36.38 -47.43
N HIS A 131 -69.52 36.39 -48.71
CA HIS A 131 -68.56 36.39 -49.80
C HIS A 131 -67.75 37.70 -49.84
N PRO A 132 -66.41 37.70 -50.08
CA PRO A 132 -65.58 38.90 -50.01
C PRO A 132 -65.96 40.06 -50.95
N ASN A 133 -66.79 39.77 -51.97
CA ASN A 133 -67.30 40.77 -52.92
C ASN A 133 -68.64 41.41 -52.48
N ASN A 134 -69.21 41.01 -51.33
CA ASN A 134 -70.48 41.53 -50.80
C ASN A 134 -70.26 42.33 -49.51
N ASP A 135 -69.86 43.59 -49.72
CA ASP A 135 -69.61 44.59 -48.68
C ASP A 135 -70.76 44.76 -47.66
N GLN A 136 -72.01 44.59 -48.10
CA GLN A 136 -73.19 44.76 -47.25
C GLN A 136 -73.38 43.56 -46.31
N ALA A 137 -73.27 42.34 -46.84
CA ALA A 137 -73.31 41.12 -46.03
C ALA A 137 -72.15 41.06 -45.03
N THR A 138 -70.93 41.45 -45.42
CA THR A 138 -69.77 41.50 -44.51
C THR A 138 -69.98 42.52 -43.38
N LYS A 139 -70.56 43.70 -43.67
CA LYS A 139 -70.91 44.71 -42.66
C LYS A 139 -72.02 44.23 -41.72
N GLN A 140 -73.03 43.52 -42.24
CA GLN A 140 -74.10 42.92 -41.42
C GLN A 140 -73.55 41.81 -40.50
N ALA A 141 -72.79 40.85 -41.04
CA ALA A 141 -72.16 39.78 -40.26
C ALA A 141 -71.25 40.32 -39.15
N LYS A 142 -70.44 41.36 -39.42
CA LYS A 142 -69.63 42.02 -38.38
C LYS A 142 -70.49 42.68 -37.29
N ARG A 143 -71.62 43.30 -37.66
CA ARG A 143 -72.57 43.92 -36.71
C ARG A 143 -73.37 42.91 -35.90
N VAL A 144 -73.62 41.71 -36.44
CA VAL A 144 -74.18 40.57 -35.69
C VAL A 144 -73.13 40.04 -34.70
N TYR A 145 -71.90 39.77 -35.17
CA TYR A 145 -70.81 39.28 -34.32
C TYR A 145 -70.55 40.18 -33.10
N SER A 146 -70.42 41.50 -33.28
CA SER A 146 -70.21 42.41 -32.14
C SER A 146 -71.36 42.41 -31.12
N LYS A 147 -72.57 41.97 -31.48
CA LYS A 147 -73.66 41.76 -30.50
C LYS A 147 -73.59 40.40 -29.81
N VAL A 148 -73.13 39.36 -30.49
CA VAL A 148 -72.83 38.05 -29.88
C VAL A 148 -71.74 38.25 -28.83
N GLU A 149 -70.65 38.91 -29.21
CA GLU A 149 -69.50 39.20 -28.35
C GLU A 149 -69.90 39.99 -27.08
N VAL A 150 -70.67 41.07 -27.21
CA VAL A 150 -71.15 41.86 -26.05
C VAL A 150 -72.14 41.12 -25.15
N GLU A 151 -72.92 40.17 -25.68
CA GLU A 151 -73.90 39.40 -24.89
C GLU A 151 -73.27 38.20 -24.16
N PHE A 152 -72.24 37.57 -24.73
CA PHE A 152 -71.70 36.28 -24.26
C PHE A 152 -70.24 36.33 -23.77
N SER A 153 -69.47 37.37 -24.08
CA SER A 153 -68.12 37.60 -23.51
C SER A 153 -68.17 38.58 -22.32
N SER A 154 -67.12 38.58 -21.50
CA SER A 154 -66.98 39.45 -20.33
C SER A 154 -65.57 40.03 -20.23
N LYS A 155 -65.38 41.12 -19.47
CA LYS A 155 -64.05 41.72 -19.23
C LYS A 155 -62.99 40.78 -18.62
N LYS A 156 -63.37 39.60 -18.12
CA LYS A 156 -62.48 38.59 -17.55
C LYS A 156 -62.33 37.33 -18.41
N ARG A 157 -63.18 37.14 -19.43
CA ARG A 157 -63.23 35.96 -20.28
C ARG A 157 -63.85 36.30 -21.63
N GLU A 158 -63.07 36.21 -22.68
CA GLU A 158 -63.56 36.27 -24.06
C GLU A 158 -64.03 34.89 -24.50
N ARG A 159 -65.33 34.76 -24.83
CA ARG A 159 -65.96 33.47 -25.18
C ARG A 159 -66.44 33.42 -26.63
N CYS A 160 -66.01 34.34 -27.49
CA CYS A 160 -66.43 34.42 -28.89
C CYS A 160 -65.21 34.51 -29.82
N CYS A 161 -65.30 33.86 -30.98
CA CYS A 161 -64.41 34.03 -32.14
C CYS A 161 -65.22 34.19 -33.42
N LYS A 162 -64.62 34.80 -34.46
CA LYS A 162 -65.23 34.98 -35.78
C LYS A 162 -64.42 34.27 -36.87
N LEU A 163 -64.99 33.26 -37.51
CA LEU A 163 -64.41 32.53 -38.63
C LEU A 163 -65.02 33.00 -39.96
N ASP A 164 -64.23 33.65 -40.82
CA ASP A 164 -64.67 34.01 -42.17
C ASP A 164 -64.28 32.91 -43.17
N LEU A 165 -65.26 32.18 -43.73
CA LEU A 165 -65.01 30.99 -44.55
C LEU A 165 -64.17 31.24 -45.81
N HIS A 166 -64.26 32.43 -46.40
CA HIS A 166 -63.59 32.75 -47.66
C HIS A 166 -62.21 33.40 -47.49
N ARG A 167 -61.95 34.02 -46.32
CA ARG A 167 -60.65 34.63 -45.94
C ARG A 167 -60.56 34.69 -44.41
N PRO A 168 -60.08 33.63 -43.74
CA PRO A 168 -59.83 33.68 -42.30
C PRO A 168 -58.86 34.80 -41.94
N GLU A 169 -59.08 35.46 -40.80
CA GLU A 169 -58.12 36.44 -40.26
C GLU A 169 -56.81 35.73 -39.89
N ALA A 170 -55.65 36.35 -40.13
CA ALA A 170 -54.35 35.68 -40.07
C ALA A 170 -54.07 34.98 -38.71
N ASN A 171 -54.56 35.57 -37.61
CA ASN A 171 -54.35 35.09 -36.25
C ASN A 171 -55.57 34.33 -35.69
N PHE A 172 -56.63 34.10 -36.49
CA PHE A 172 -57.87 33.47 -36.03
C PHE A 172 -57.61 32.10 -35.37
N TRP A 173 -56.75 31.28 -35.97
CA TRP A 173 -56.46 29.94 -35.45
C TRP A 173 -55.67 29.98 -34.14
N GLU A 174 -54.75 30.93 -33.98
CA GLU A 174 -54.02 31.13 -32.73
C GLU A 174 -54.94 31.61 -31.59
N ASP A 175 -55.87 32.51 -31.90
CA ASP A 175 -56.90 32.98 -30.95
C ASP A 175 -57.87 31.86 -30.55
N LEU A 176 -58.35 31.09 -31.53
CA LEU A 176 -59.21 29.94 -31.32
C LEU A 176 -58.52 28.86 -30.45
N GLU A 177 -57.28 28.50 -30.78
CA GLU A 177 -56.47 27.56 -30.00
C GLU A 177 -56.26 28.08 -28.56
N SER A 178 -55.97 29.37 -28.39
CA SER A 178 -55.84 30.01 -27.08
C SER A 178 -57.10 29.88 -26.22
N LYS A 179 -58.28 30.20 -26.78
CA LYS A 179 -59.58 30.10 -26.07
C LYS A 179 -60.00 28.65 -25.78
N ILE A 180 -59.70 27.71 -26.68
CA ILE A 180 -59.86 26.27 -26.42
C ILE A 180 -58.97 25.85 -25.25
N MET A 181 -57.69 26.22 -25.27
CA MET A 181 -56.72 25.87 -24.23
C MET A 181 -57.06 26.49 -22.87
N GLU A 182 -57.55 27.73 -22.82
CA GLU A 182 -58.04 28.33 -21.57
C GLU A 182 -59.25 27.55 -21.02
N SER A 183 -60.20 27.19 -21.88
CA SER A 183 -61.38 26.40 -21.50
C SER A 183 -60.99 25.02 -20.95
N MET A 184 -60.12 24.31 -21.66
CA MET A 184 -59.61 23.00 -21.25
C MET A 184 -58.84 23.06 -19.92
N ARG A 185 -57.97 24.07 -19.73
CA ARG A 185 -57.25 24.28 -18.47
C ARG A 185 -58.21 24.53 -17.30
N ASN A 186 -59.17 25.45 -17.46
CA ASN A 186 -60.17 25.77 -16.45
C ASN A 186 -61.00 24.53 -16.04
N THR A 187 -61.40 23.69 -17.00
CA THR A 187 -62.13 22.45 -16.71
C THR A 187 -61.23 21.40 -16.03
N LEU A 188 -59.99 21.23 -16.50
CA LEU A 188 -59.00 20.33 -15.88
C LEU A 188 -58.78 20.71 -14.42
N ASP A 189 -58.51 21.98 -14.13
CA ASP A 189 -58.28 22.48 -12.77
C ASP A 189 -59.44 22.17 -11.81
N ARG A 190 -60.68 22.41 -12.24
CA ARG A 190 -61.88 22.10 -11.44
C ARG A 190 -62.03 20.61 -11.16
N ARG A 191 -61.78 19.76 -12.17
CA ARG A 191 -61.88 18.31 -12.01
C ARG A 191 -60.79 17.76 -11.10
N VAL A 192 -59.54 18.22 -11.25
CA VAL A 192 -58.43 17.86 -10.36
C VAL A 192 -58.79 18.23 -8.91
N GLN A 193 -59.27 19.47 -8.67
CA GLN A 193 -59.70 19.89 -7.32
C GLN A 193 -60.77 18.96 -6.73
N PHE A 194 -61.78 18.60 -7.52
CA PHE A 194 -62.83 17.68 -7.08
C PHE A 194 -62.28 16.29 -6.71
N TYR A 195 -61.45 15.69 -7.57
CA TYR A 195 -60.84 14.39 -7.28
C TYR A 195 -59.94 14.46 -6.04
N GLU A 196 -59.14 15.53 -5.88
CA GLU A 196 -58.31 15.75 -4.69
C GLU A 196 -59.15 15.84 -3.40
N ASP A 197 -60.30 16.52 -3.43
CA ASP A 197 -61.18 16.66 -2.27
C ASP A 197 -61.92 15.36 -1.91
N GLU A 198 -62.38 14.58 -2.90
CA GLU A 198 -62.99 13.26 -2.64
C GLU A 198 -61.95 12.21 -2.18
N ILE A 199 -60.76 12.20 -2.76
CA ILE A 199 -59.63 11.37 -2.31
C ILE A 199 -59.27 11.72 -0.87
N ARG A 200 -59.24 13.01 -0.50
CA ARG A 200 -58.98 13.44 0.89
C ARG A 200 -60.05 12.92 1.86
N LYS A 201 -61.33 13.09 1.53
CA LYS A 201 -62.45 12.57 2.35
C LYS A 201 -62.37 11.05 2.56
N LEU A 202 -62.08 10.28 1.51
CA LEU A 202 -61.89 8.83 1.66
C LEU A 202 -60.62 8.49 2.45
N SER A 203 -59.53 9.26 2.30
CA SER A 203 -58.30 9.03 3.05
C SER A 203 -58.46 9.31 4.55
N GLU A 204 -59.25 10.32 4.94
CA GLU A 204 -59.60 10.59 6.33
C GLU A 204 -60.43 9.46 6.95
N GLN A 205 -61.29 8.81 6.15
CA GLN A 205 -62.12 7.68 6.58
C GLN A 205 -61.38 6.33 6.62
N ARG A 206 -60.09 6.27 6.27
CA ARG A 206 -59.32 5.03 6.06
C ARG A 206 -59.28 4.06 7.25
N LEU A 207 -59.41 4.56 8.47
CA LEU A 207 -59.45 3.74 9.69
C LEU A 207 -60.87 3.29 10.08
N MET A 208 -61.90 3.71 9.34
CA MET A 208 -63.30 3.38 9.60
C MET A 208 -63.71 2.09 8.84
N PRO A 209 -64.53 1.20 9.43
CA PRO A 209 -64.90 -0.08 8.82
C PRO A 209 -65.80 0.04 7.56
N VAL A 210 -66.29 1.24 7.25
CA VAL A 210 -67.08 1.54 6.04
C VAL A 210 -66.17 1.81 4.82
N TRP A 211 -64.87 2.04 5.04
CA TRP A 211 -63.94 2.40 3.98
C TRP A 211 -63.61 1.22 3.06
N ASN A 212 -63.70 1.46 1.76
CA ASN A 212 -63.42 0.48 0.71
C ASN A 212 -62.29 1.00 -0.19
N PHE A 213 -61.15 0.30 -0.19
CA PHE A 213 -59.99 0.66 -1.00
C PHE A 213 -60.28 0.64 -2.51
N CYS A 214 -61.25 -0.15 -3.00
CA CYS A 214 -61.64 -0.14 -4.40
C CYS A 214 -62.26 1.22 -4.83
N ASN A 215 -62.98 1.91 -3.95
CA ASN A 215 -63.52 3.25 -4.24
C ASN A 215 -62.38 4.28 -4.30
N PHE A 216 -61.44 4.20 -3.36
CA PHE A 216 -60.24 5.03 -3.33
C PHE A 216 -59.38 4.80 -4.58
N PHE A 217 -59.18 3.55 -4.99
CA PHE A 217 -58.51 3.17 -6.23
C PHE A 217 -59.16 3.82 -7.45
N ILE A 218 -60.48 3.67 -7.67
CA ILE A 218 -61.13 4.24 -8.85
C ILE A 218 -60.93 5.76 -8.94
N LEU A 219 -61.00 6.51 -7.84
CA LEU A 219 -60.75 7.96 -7.85
C LEU A 219 -59.29 8.29 -8.17
N LYS A 220 -58.33 7.62 -7.52
CA LYS A 220 -56.89 7.79 -7.76
C LYS A 220 -56.49 7.45 -9.21
N GLU A 221 -56.96 6.32 -9.70
CA GLU A 221 -56.76 5.83 -11.06
C GLU A 221 -57.42 6.77 -12.09
N SER A 222 -58.61 7.31 -11.82
CA SER A 222 -59.27 8.31 -12.67
C SER A 222 -58.48 9.62 -12.76
N LEU A 223 -57.91 10.07 -11.63
CA LEU A 223 -57.06 11.26 -11.58
C LEU A 223 -55.73 11.04 -12.31
N ALA A 224 -55.07 9.89 -12.09
CA ALA A 224 -53.85 9.50 -12.78
C ALA A 224 -54.06 9.40 -14.30
N PHE A 225 -55.18 8.80 -14.73
CA PHE A 225 -55.55 8.70 -16.14
C PHE A 225 -55.86 10.07 -16.75
N MET A 226 -56.53 10.97 -16.02
CA MET A 226 -56.75 12.36 -16.45
C MET A 226 -55.42 13.10 -16.69
N PHE A 227 -54.45 12.94 -15.79
CA PHE A 227 -53.10 13.46 -16.01
C PHE A 227 -52.38 12.78 -17.19
N GLU A 228 -52.58 11.48 -17.43
CA GLU A 228 -52.05 10.79 -18.62
C GLU A 228 -52.64 11.36 -19.92
N MET A 229 -53.96 11.55 -20.01
CA MET A 229 -54.65 12.18 -21.15
C MET A 229 -54.11 13.60 -21.41
N ALA A 230 -53.89 14.37 -20.34
CA ALA A 230 -53.31 15.72 -20.39
C ALA A 230 -51.80 15.77 -20.70
N GLN A 231 -51.13 14.61 -20.86
CA GLN A 231 -49.68 14.45 -20.99
C GLN A 231 -48.86 14.97 -19.80
N LEU A 232 -49.51 15.16 -18.64
CA LEU A 232 -48.88 15.51 -17.37
C LEU A 232 -48.34 14.23 -16.69
N HIS A 233 -47.47 13.51 -17.40
CA HIS A 233 -46.99 12.18 -17.00
C HIS A 233 -46.28 12.14 -15.64
N GLU A 234 -45.65 13.26 -15.25
CA GLU A 234 -45.08 13.51 -13.93
C GLU A 234 -46.12 13.48 -12.79
N ASP A 235 -47.25 14.14 -12.98
CA ASP A 235 -48.34 14.14 -11.98
C ASP A 235 -49.03 12.77 -11.96
N ALA A 236 -49.27 12.17 -13.12
CA ALA A 236 -49.81 10.82 -13.24
C ALA A 236 -48.96 9.77 -12.51
N LEU A 237 -47.63 9.83 -12.65
CA LEU A 237 -46.70 8.90 -12.01
C LEU A 237 -46.77 9.00 -10.48
N ARG A 238 -46.84 10.23 -9.94
CA ARG A 238 -46.99 10.44 -8.49
C ARG A 238 -48.30 9.89 -7.95
N GLU A 239 -49.40 9.95 -8.70
CA GLU A 239 -50.65 9.32 -8.27
C GLU A 239 -50.52 7.79 -8.13
N TYR A 240 -49.82 7.12 -9.05
CA TYR A 240 -49.55 5.67 -8.96
C TYR A 240 -48.57 5.34 -7.82
N ASP A 241 -47.54 6.14 -7.60
CA ASP A 241 -46.59 5.97 -6.48
C ASP A 241 -47.29 6.15 -5.11
N GLU A 242 -48.12 7.19 -4.95
CA GLU A 242 -48.95 7.39 -3.76
C GLU A 242 -49.95 6.23 -3.55
N LEU A 243 -50.51 5.69 -4.64
CA LEU A 243 -51.48 4.59 -4.63
C LEU A 243 -50.85 3.24 -4.22
N GLU A 244 -49.64 2.93 -4.67
CA GLU A 244 -48.90 1.72 -4.25
C GLU A 244 -48.57 1.78 -2.75
N LEU A 245 -48.07 2.92 -2.26
CA LEU A 245 -47.78 3.13 -0.84
C LEU A 245 -49.06 2.98 0.01
N CYS A 246 -50.15 3.63 -0.40
CA CYS A 246 -51.45 3.50 0.25
C CYS A 246 -51.97 2.06 0.25
N TYR A 247 -51.73 1.27 -0.80
CA TYR A 247 -52.10 -0.15 -0.83
C TYR A 247 -51.30 -0.97 0.18
N LEU A 248 -49.97 -0.87 0.16
CA LEU A 248 -49.08 -1.66 1.01
C LEU A 248 -49.34 -1.43 2.51
N GLU A 249 -49.45 -0.17 2.92
CA GLU A 249 -49.87 0.19 4.27
C GLU A 249 -51.24 -0.42 4.63
N THR A 250 -52.20 -0.37 3.71
CA THR A 250 -53.57 -0.90 3.92
C THR A 250 -53.59 -2.43 4.06
N VAL A 251 -52.78 -3.14 3.28
CA VAL A 251 -52.61 -4.60 3.42
C VAL A 251 -52.00 -4.92 4.79
N SER A 252 -50.99 -4.16 5.22
CA SER A 252 -50.26 -4.41 6.48
C SER A 252 -51.13 -4.30 7.75
N VAL A 253 -52.20 -3.50 7.72
CA VAL A 253 -53.09 -3.23 8.86
C VAL A 253 -54.23 -4.25 8.99
N THR A 254 -54.67 -4.89 7.89
CA THR A 254 -55.85 -5.75 7.91
C THR A 254 -55.53 -7.21 8.25
N THR A 255 -56.10 -7.73 9.34
CA THR A 255 -55.95 -9.13 9.77
C THR A 255 -56.76 -10.15 8.96
N LYS A 256 -57.54 -9.72 7.95
CA LYS A 256 -58.29 -10.64 7.08
C LYS A 256 -57.35 -11.30 6.09
N LYS A 257 -57.36 -12.63 6.03
CA LYS A 257 -56.66 -13.42 5.01
C LYS A 257 -57.29 -13.13 3.63
N ARG A 258 -56.60 -12.34 2.80
CA ARG A 258 -56.99 -12.03 1.42
C ARG A 258 -56.52 -13.15 0.49
N ASP A 259 -57.10 -13.24 -0.69
CA ASP A 259 -56.49 -14.02 -1.78
C ASP A 259 -55.27 -13.28 -2.32
N PHE A 260 -54.23 -14.03 -2.64
CA PHE A 260 -52.99 -13.50 -3.19
C PHE A 260 -53.05 -13.42 -4.73
N GLY A 261 -53.75 -14.34 -5.41
CA GLY A 261 -53.71 -14.49 -6.86
C GLY A 261 -52.49 -15.28 -7.36
N GLY A 262 -52.18 -15.21 -8.66
CA GLY A 262 -51.04 -15.92 -9.25
C GLY A 262 -51.25 -17.43 -9.45
N ILE A 263 -52.51 -17.85 -9.63
CA ILE A 263 -52.93 -19.24 -9.84
C ILE A 263 -53.62 -19.45 -11.20
N ASP A 264 -53.86 -18.39 -11.97
CA ASP A 264 -54.51 -18.49 -13.27
C ASP A 264 -53.49 -18.96 -14.33
N HIS A 265 -53.93 -19.68 -15.36
CA HIS A 265 -53.04 -20.07 -16.46
C HIS A 265 -52.50 -18.82 -17.19
N GLY A 266 -51.18 -18.68 -17.22
CA GLY A 266 -50.46 -17.53 -17.82
C GLY A 266 -49.78 -16.63 -16.80
N ASP A 267 -50.08 -16.79 -15.51
CA ASP A 267 -49.53 -15.95 -14.44
C ASP A 267 -48.02 -16.10 -14.22
N ASP A 268 -47.44 -17.17 -14.75
CA ASP A 268 -46.00 -17.41 -14.76
C ASP A 268 -45.23 -16.38 -15.61
N GLN A 269 -45.92 -15.68 -16.51
CA GLN A 269 -45.40 -14.58 -17.31
C GLN A 269 -45.67 -13.24 -16.62
N ALA A 270 -44.62 -12.59 -16.13
CA ALA A 270 -44.74 -11.34 -15.38
C ALA A 270 -45.26 -10.17 -16.24
N THR A 271 -46.39 -9.57 -15.85
CA THR A 271 -47.09 -8.53 -16.60
C THR A 271 -46.60 -7.11 -16.25
N LEU A 272 -45.28 -6.90 -16.18
CA LEU A 272 -44.66 -5.67 -15.67
C LEU A 272 -44.67 -4.48 -16.63
N LEU A 273 -45.13 -4.66 -17.88
CA LEU A 273 -44.98 -3.68 -18.96
C LEU A 273 -46.31 -3.22 -19.56
N ASP A 274 -47.35 -4.07 -19.52
CA ASP A 274 -48.66 -3.80 -20.09
C ASP A 274 -49.77 -3.86 -19.02
N PRO A 275 -50.31 -2.69 -18.61
CA PRO A 275 -51.47 -2.62 -17.71
C PRO A 275 -52.76 -3.19 -18.31
N GLY A 276 -52.81 -3.41 -19.63
CA GLY A 276 -53.97 -3.98 -20.32
C GLY A 276 -54.05 -5.51 -20.32
N SER A 277 -52.98 -6.19 -19.90
CA SER A 277 -52.80 -7.65 -19.97
C SER A 277 -53.90 -8.47 -19.28
N LYS A 278 -54.29 -8.11 -18.04
CA LYS A 278 -55.49 -8.64 -17.35
C LYS A 278 -56.54 -7.53 -17.19
N PRO A 279 -57.84 -7.80 -17.40
CA PRO A 279 -58.90 -6.83 -17.12
C PRO A 279 -59.04 -6.59 -15.61
N LEU A 280 -59.35 -5.35 -15.22
CA LEU A 280 -59.48 -4.91 -13.82
C LEU A 280 -60.53 -5.71 -13.03
N THR A 281 -61.51 -6.30 -13.72
CA THR A 281 -62.51 -7.21 -13.15
C THR A 281 -61.93 -8.54 -12.67
N GLN A 282 -60.82 -9.01 -13.24
CA GLN A 282 -60.10 -10.21 -12.78
C GLN A 282 -59.07 -9.89 -11.68
N ILE A 283 -58.72 -8.62 -11.47
CA ILE A 283 -57.80 -8.19 -10.41
C ILE A 283 -58.54 -8.08 -9.06
N VAL A 284 -59.88 -7.97 -9.06
CA VAL A 284 -60.71 -7.80 -7.86
C VAL A 284 -61.64 -8.98 -7.64
N GLN A 285 -61.62 -9.53 -6.42
CA GLN A 285 -62.50 -10.58 -5.93
C GLN A 285 -63.11 -10.18 -4.58
N ASP A 286 -64.41 -10.38 -4.40
CA ASP A 286 -65.15 -10.11 -3.15
C ASP A 286 -64.85 -8.73 -2.52
N ASP A 287 -64.84 -7.70 -3.38
CA ASP A 287 -64.52 -6.30 -3.09
C ASP A 287 -63.09 -6.06 -2.50
N SER A 288 -62.15 -6.98 -2.75
CA SER A 288 -60.72 -6.85 -2.45
C SER A 288 -59.84 -7.10 -3.69
N PHE A 289 -58.63 -6.54 -3.73
CA PHE A 289 -57.66 -6.80 -4.80
C PHE A 289 -56.81 -8.03 -4.49
N ARG A 290 -56.66 -8.93 -5.48
CA ARG A 290 -55.62 -9.96 -5.49
C ARG A 290 -54.25 -9.27 -5.59
N GLU A 291 -53.37 -9.50 -4.62
CA GLU A 291 -52.10 -8.74 -4.51
C GLU A 291 -51.18 -8.95 -5.71
N PHE A 292 -51.16 -10.18 -6.24
CA PHE A 292 -50.29 -10.59 -7.32
C PHE A 292 -50.53 -9.80 -8.61
N GLU A 293 -51.79 -9.75 -9.07
CA GLU A 293 -52.17 -8.99 -10.25
C GLU A 293 -52.11 -7.48 -10.00
N PHE A 294 -52.58 -7.01 -8.84
CA PHE A 294 -52.72 -5.58 -8.59
C PHE A 294 -51.38 -4.86 -8.52
N ARG A 295 -50.37 -5.45 -7.87
CA ARG A 295 -49.03 -4.84 -7.80
C ARG A 295 -48.32 -4.83 -9.15
N GLN A 296 -48.51 -5.86 -9.98
CA GLN A 296 -47.99 -5.88 -11.35
C GLN A 296 -48.68 -4.81 -12.22
N TYR A 297 -50.00 -4.64 -12.10
CA TYR A 297 -50.74 -3.59 -12.79
C TYR A 297 -50.22 -2.17 -12.44
N LEU A 298 -50.03 -1.87 -11.15
CA LEU A 298 -49.49 -0.58 -10.72
C LEU A 298 -48.07 -0.35 -11.27
N PHE A 299 -47.21 -1.37 -11.19
CA PHE A 299 -45.84 -1.29 -11.71
C PHE A 299 -45.80 -1.12 -13.24
N ALA A 300 -46.72 -1.75 -13.97
CA ALA A 300 -46.86 -1.55 -15.41
C ALA A 300 -47.32 -0.13 -15.74
N CYS A 301 -48.24 0.46 -14.96
CA CYS A 301 -48.66 1.86 -15.12
C CYS A 301 -47.49 2.83 -14.87
N GLN A 302 -46.72 2.64 -13.80
CA GLN A 302 -45.49 3.40 -13.51
C GLN A 302 -44.49 3.28 -14.68
N THR A 303 -44.21 2.05 -15.14
CA THR A 303 -43.25 1.76 -16.21
C THR A 303 -43.64 2.39 -17.54
N LYS A 304 -44.91 2.29 -17.94
CA LYS A 304 -45.48 2.95 -19.12
C LYS A 304 -45.27 4.48 -19.09
N LEU A 305 -45.47 5.12 -17.94
CA LEU A 305 -45.25 6.56 -17.77
C LEU A 305 -43.77 6.93 -17.77
N LEU A 306 -42.91 6.14 -17.14
CA LEU A 306 -41.46 6.37 -17.11
C LEU A 306 -40.83 6.25 -18.50
N PHE A 307 -41.29 5.33 -19.35
CA PHE A 307 -40.88 5.30 -20.76
C PHE A 307 -41.38 6.52 -21.55
N LYS A 308 -42.61 7.01 -21.31
CA LYS A 308 -43.10 8.28 -21.88
C LYS A 308 -42.29 9.51 -21.41
N LEU A 309 -41.75 9.46 -20.19
CA LEU A 309 -40.82 10.46 -19.64
C LEU A 309 -39.36 10.28 -20.09
N ASN A 310 -39.07 9.27 -20.93
CA ASN A 310 -37.73 8.91 -21.39
C ASN A 310 -36.74 8.59 -20.23
N ARG A 311 -37.18 7.83 -19.22
CA ARG A 311 -36.39 7.43 -18.04
C ARG A 311 -36.18 5.91 -17.93
N PRO A 312 -35.54 5.24 -18.91
CA PRO A 312 -35.29 3.79 -18.85
C PRO A 312 -34.44 3.36 -17.65
N PHE A 313 -33.59 4.25 -17.11
CA PHE A 313 -32.84 4.01 -15.87
C PHE A 313 -33.73 3.91 -14.62
N GLU A 314 -34.74 4.77 -14.52
CA GLU A 314 -35.65 4.75 -13.38
C GLU A 314 -36.52 3.48 -13.42
N VAL A 315 -36.91 3.03 -14.62
CA VAL A 315 -37.53 1.72 -14.85
C VAL A 315 -36.61 0.58 -14.39
N ALA A 316 -35.32 0.60 -14.75
CA ALA A 316 -34.34 -0.41 -14.30
C ALA A 316 -34.23 -0.48 -12.77
N SER A 317 -34.08 0.68 -12.12
CA SER A 317 -33.88 0.78 -10.67
C SER A 317 -35.12 0.38 -9.88
N ARG A 318 -36.29 0.93 -10.24
CA ARG A 318 -37.58 0.58 -9.62
C ARG A 318 -37.93 -0.89 -9.89
N GLY A 319 -37.73 -1.37 -11.12
CA GLY A 319 -38.05 -2.75 -11.51
C GLY A 319 -37.18 -3.81 -10.83
N TYR A 320 -35.86 -3.59 -10.72
CA TYR A 320 -35.00 -4.48 -9.94
C TYR A 320 -35.43 -4.55 -8.46
N THR A 321 -35.73 -3.39 -7.87
CA THR A 321 -36.23 -3.29 -6.49
C THR A 321 -37.58 -3.99 -6.32
N PHE A 322 -38.51 -3.80 -7.26
CA PHE A 322 -39.82 -4.45 -7.30
C PHE A 322 -39.68 -5.97 -7.39
N ILE A 323 -38.89 -6.49 -8.33
CA ILE A 323 -38.68 -7.93 -8.52
C ILE A 323 -38.12 -8.59 -7.25
N ILE A 324 -37.15 -7.96 -6.57
CA ILE A 324 -36.61 -8.48 -5.30
C ILE A 324 -37.66 -8.45 -4.18
N ALA A 325 -38.40 -7.34 -4.04
CA ALA A 325 -39.44 -7.23 -3.01
C ALA A 325 -40.59 -8.22 -3.25
N PHE A 326 -41.03 -8.35 -4.49
CA PHE A 326 -42.11 -9.24 -4.90
C PHE A 326 -41.67 -10.72 -4.86
N SER A 327 -40.42 -11.04 -5.20
CA SER A 327 -39.87 -12.39 -4.97
C SER A 327 -39.88 -12.82 -3.51
N LYS A 328 -39.81 -11.88 -2.56
CA LYS A 328 -39.99 -12.17 -1.12
C LYS A 328 -41.46 -12.41 -0.78
N ALA A 329 -42.39 -11.62 -1.35
CA ALA A 329 -43.83 -11.85 -1.20
C ALA A 329 -44.24 -13.23 -1.76
N LEU A 330 -43.83 -13.56 -2.99
CA LEU A 330 -44.02 -14.89 -3.58
C LEU A 330 -43.50 -16.01 -2.67
N SER A 331 -42.38 -15.79 -1.97
CA SER A 331 -41.82 -16.80 -1.06
C SER A 331 -42.66 -17.06 0.19
N ILE A 332 -43.47 -16.08 0.63
CA ILE A 332 -44.42 -16.23 1.74
C ILE A 332 -45.65 -17.05 1.30
N HIS A 333 -45.99 -17.02 0.01
CA HIS A 333 -47.16 -17.67 -0.58
C HIS A 333 -46.86 -18.95 -1.39
N GLU A 334 -45.63 -19.48 -1.32
CA GLU A 334 -45.16 -20.72 -1.97
C GLU A 334 -46.01 -21.97 -1.68
N ASN A 335 -46.85 -21.95 -0.65
CA ASN A 335 -47.75 -23.04 -0.28
C ASN A 335 -49.06 -23.09 -1.09
N ILE A 336 -49.46 -21.98 -1.71
CA ILE A 336 -50.69 -21.81 -2.50
C ILE A 336 -50.38 -21.70 -3.99
N LEU A 337 -49.23 -21.11 -4.35
CA LEU A 337 -48.80 -20.90 -5.72
C LEU A 337 -48.40 -22.22 -6.44
N PRO A 338 -48.42 -22.25 -7.78
CA PRO A 338 -47.89 -23.36 -8.57
C PRO A 338 -46.43 -23.72 -8.25
N PHE A 339 -46.03 -24.95 -8.57
CA PHE A 339 -44.71 -25.46 -8.23
C PHE A 339 -43.59 -24.63 -8.89
N CYS A 340 -42.71 -24.05 -8.05
CA CYS A 340 -41.62 -23.16 -8.46
C CYS A 340 -42.06 -21.86 -9.17
N MET A 341 -43.31 -21.43 -8.97
CA MET A 341 -43.84 -20.16 -9.51
C MET A 341 -42.92 -18.96 -9.27
N ARG A 342 -42.28 -18.88 -8.09
CA ARG A 342 -41.32 -17.81 -7.74
C ARG A 342 -40.12 -17.77 -8.67
N GLU A 343 -39.51 -18.91 -8.96
CA GLU A 343 -38.35 -19.03 -9.86
C GLU A 343 -38.72 -18.67 -11.30
N VAL A 344 -39.86 -19.18 -11.77
CA VAL A 344 -40.37 -18.92 -13.13
C VAL A 344 -40.72 -17.45 -13.31
N TRP A 345 -41.55 -16.89 -12.41
CA TRP A 345 -41.99 -15.49 -12.48
C TRP A 345 -40.81 -14.50 -12.39
N VAL A 346 -39.81 -14.74 -11.53
CA VAL A 346 -38.63 -13.86 -11.47
C VAL A 346 -37.82 -13.95 -12.77
N THR A 347 -37.74 -15.12 -13.40
CA THR A 347 -37.06 -15.30 -14.69
C THR A 347 -37.79 -14.53 -15.80
N THR A 348 -39.12 -14.66 -15.91
CA THR A 348 -39.92 -13.93 -16.92
C THR A 348 -39.91 -12.42 -16.66
N ALA A 349 -40.02 -11.98 -15.40
CA ALA A 349 -39.93 -10.59 -14.99
C ALA A 349 -38.60 -9.93 -15.38
N CYS A 350 -37.46 -10.58 -15.10
CA CYS A 350 -36.16 -10.05 -15.48
C CYS A 350 -36.01 -9.97 -17.01
N LEU A 351 -36.42 -10.99 -17.77
CA LEU A 351 -36.34 -10.99 -19.23
C LEU A 351 -37.21 -9.91 -19.87
N ALA A 352 -38.47 -9.78 -19.43
CA ALA A 352 -39.38 -8.72 -19.90
C ALA A 352 -38.78 -7.33 -19.63
N LEU A 353 -38.34 -7.08 -18.39
CA LEU A 353 -37.76 -5.80 -17.99
C LEU A 353 -36.47 -5.46 -18.78
N ILE A 354 -35.56 -6.42 -18.94
CA ILE A 354 -34.32 -6.27 -19.73
C ILE A 354 -34.65 -5.90 -21.18
N SER A 355 -35.57 -6.62 -21.83
CA SER A 355 -35.91 -6.39 -23.25
C SER A 355 -36.56 -5.03 -23.48
N ALA A 356 -37.48 -4.60 -22.60
CA ALA A 356 -38.10 -3.28 -22.67
C ALA A 356 -37.09 -2.15 -22.43
N ILE A 357 -36.22 -2.30 -21.43
CA ILE A 357 -35.18 -1.31 -21.16
C ILE A 357 -34.20 -1.19 -22.33
N ALA A 358 -33.81 -2.32 -22.94
CA ALA A 358 -32.92 -2.33 -24.10
C ALA A 358 -33.55 -1.68 -25.33
N SER A 359 -34.87 -1.84 -25.56
CA SER A 359 -35.57 -1.21 -26.70
C SER A 359 -35.80 0.29 -26.55
N HIS A 360 -35.84 0.79 -25.30
CA HIS A 360 -36.03 2.21 -24.98
C HIS A 360 -34.74 2.95 -24.59
N TYR A 361 -33.59 2.28 -24.59
CA TYR A 361 -32.29 2.88 -24.32
C TYR A 361 -31.66 3.47 -25.59
N SER A 362 -31.09 4.67 -25.48
CA SER A 362 -30.30 5.30 -26.54
C SER A 362 -29.05 5.97 -25.94
N GLU A 363 -27.89 5.71 -26.56
CA GLU A 363 -26.60 6.17 -26.06
C GLU A 363 -26.49 7.70 -26.06
N GLY A 364 -25.89 8.27 -25.02
CA GLY A 364 -25.63 9.70 -24.89
C GLY A 364 -26.73 10.57 -24.27
N ILE A 365 -27.88 10.01 -23.88
CA ILE A 365 -28.93 10.77 -23.15
C ILE A 365 -28.58 10.96 -21.66
N MET A 366 -27.81 10.06 -21.08
CA MET A 366 -27.53 9.99 -19.63
C MET A 366 -26.15 10.55 -19.27
N THR A 367 -25.95 10.93 -18.01
CA THR A 367 -24.59 11.25 -17.52
C THR A 367 -23.77 9.96 -17.40
N PRO A 368 -22.42 10.00 -17.56
CA PRO A 368 -21.58 8.80 -17.55
C PRO A 368 -21.66 7.97 -16.25
N ASP A 369 -21.97 8.60 -15.11
CA ASP A 369 -22.10 7.90 -13.84
C ASP A 369 -23.45 7.17 -13.73
N THR A 370 -24.55 7.80 -14.15
CA THR A 370 -25.86 7.14 -14.20
C THR A 370 -25.89 6.04 -15.28
N GLU A 371 -25.15 6.20 -16.37
CA GLU A 371 -24.97 5.17 -17.40
C GLU A 371 -24.22 3.93 -16.87
N LYS A 372 -23.15 4.11 -16.08
CA LYS A 372 -22.47 2.97 -15.44
C LYS A 372 -23.35 2.27 -14.40
N GLU A 373 -24.17 3.01 -13.67
CA GLU A 373 -25.13 2.48 -12.71
C GLU A 373 -26.30 1.74 -13.40
N PHE A 374 -26.73 2.23 -14.56
CA PHE A 374 -27.67 1.55 -15.45
C PHE A 374 -27.14 0.17 -15.89
N PHE A 375 -25.90 0.11 -16.37
CA PHE A 375 -25.27 -1.15 -16.74
C PHE A 375 -25.03 -2.07 -15.53
N ARG A 376 -24.80 -1.52 -14.33
CA ARG A 376 -24.78 -2.30 -13.08
C ARG A 376 -26.13 -2.99 -12.82
N LEU A 377 -27.24 -2.24 -12.93
CA LEU A 377 -28.60 -2.76 -12.74
C LEU A 377 -28.99 -3.79 -13.82
N GLN A 378 -28.61 -3.58 -15.08
CA GLN A 378 -28.80 -4.59 -16.12
C GLN A 378 -28.00 -5.87 -15.82
N GLY A 379 -26.75 -5.74 -15.38
CA GLY A 379 -25.93 -6.87 -14.91
C GLY A 379 -26.58 -7.65 -13.77
N ASP A 380 -27.13 -6.94 -12.78
CA ASP A 380 -27.87 -7.53 -11.66
C ASP A 380 -29.14 -8.27 -12.11
N LEU A 381 -29.92 -7.71 -13.05
CA LEU A 381 -31.11 -8.37 -13.61
C LEU A 381 -30.76 -9.66 -14.37
N TYR A 382 -29.71 -9.63 -15.20
CA TYR A 382 -29.20 -10.85 -15.85
C TYR A 382 -28.68 -11.87 -14.83
N SER A 383 -27.97 -11.41 -13.79
CA SER A 383 -27.43 -12.27 -12.74
C SER A 383 -28.54 -12.94 -11.92
N LEU A 384 -29.60 -12.21 -11.55
CA LEU A 384 -30.78 -12.73 -10.85
C LEU A 384 -31.54 -13.75 -11.71
N CYS A 385 -31.74 -13.42 -12.99
CA CYS A 385 -32.35 -14.32 -13.98
C CYS A 385 -31.54 -15.62 -14.11
N ARG A 386 -30.23 -15.52 -14.35
CA ARG A 386 -29.28 -16.65 -14.41
C ARG A 386 -29.41 -17.56 -13.19
N VAL A 387 -29.37 -16.99 -11.99
CA VAL A 387 -29.39 -17.74 -10.72
C VAL A 387 -30.73 -18.45 -10.50
N LYS A 388 -31.86 -17.83 -10.87
CA LYS A 388 -33.18 -18.50 -10.80
C LYS A 388 -33.35 -19.58 -11.88
N PHE A 389 -32.85 -19.34 -13.09
CA PHE A 389 -32.87 -20.31 -14.17
C PHE A 389 -32.01 -21.55 -13.87
N MET A 390 -30.81 -21.37 -13.30
CA MET A 390 -29.99 -22.47 -12.77
C MET A 390 -30.74 -23.31 -11.72
N ARG A 391 -31.53 -22.68 -10.85
CA ARG A 391 -32.30 -23.41 -9.83
C ARG A 391 -33.40 -24.28 -10.44
N LEU A 392 -34.06 -23.83 -11.51
CA LEU A 392 -35.00 -24.66 -12.27
C LEU A 392 -34.28 -25.87 -12.88
N ALA A 393 -33.09 -25.67 -13.44
CA ALA A 393 -32.27 -26.73 -14.01
C ALA A 393 -31.78 -27.77 -12.96
N GLU A 394 -31.41 -27.35 -11.75
CA GLU A 394 -31.11 -28.27 -10.64
C GLU A 394 -32.30 -29.19 -10.29
N LEU A 395 -33.53 -28.66 -10.35
CA LEU A 395 -34.75 -29.37 -9.95
C LEU A 395 -35.19 -30.44 -10.98
N ILE A 396 -34.85 -30.29 -12.26
CA ILE A 396 -35.10 -31.29 -13.31
C ILE A 396 -33.91 -32.23 -13.54
N GLY A 397 -32.85 -32.12 -12.75
CA GLY A 397 -31.68 -33.00 -12.80
C GLY A 397 -30.58 -32.58 -13.78
N TYR A 398 -30.56 -31.33 -14.25
CA TYR A 398 -29.44 -30.77 -15.03
C TYR A 398 -28.32 -30.20 -14.15
N GLY A 399 -28.44 -30.28 -12.82
CA GLY A 399 -27.46 -29.71 -11.88
C GLY A 399 -26.03 -30.26 -11.99
N SER A 400 -25.83 -31.45 -12.55
CA SER A 400 -24.52 -32.02 -12.89
C SER A 400 -23.88 -31.38 -14.13
N TYR A 401 -24.70 -30.80 -15.01
CA TYR A 401 -24.31 -30.02 -16.17
C TYR A 401 -24.13 -28.53 -15.85
N ILE A 402 -24.34 -28.10 -14.60
CA ILE A 402 -23.95 -26.76 -14.13
C ILE A 402 -22.53 -26.87 -13.58
N GLU A 403 -21.57 -26.12 -14.15
CA GLU A 403 -20.22 -26.13 -13.54
C GLU A 403 -20.26 -25.43 -12.18
N ARG A 404 -19.76 -26.16 -11.18
CA ARG A 404 -19.56 -25.70 -9.82
C ARG A 404 -18.37 -24.77 -9.76
N SER A 405 -18.52 -23.54 -10.24
CA SER A 405 -17.62 -22.45 -9.87
C SER A 405 -17.81 -22.12 -8.38
N PRO A 406 -16.81 -21.56 -7.68
CA PRO A 406 -16.98 -21.11 -6.29
C PRO A 406 -18.15 -20.14 -6.11
N VAL A 407 -18.41 -19.32 -7.14
CA VAL A 407 -19.43 -18.27 -7.11
C VAL A 407 -20.82 -18.83 -7.38
N ASN A 408 -20.99 -19.67 -8.41
CA ASN A 408 -22.23 -20.45 -8.58
C ASN A 408 -22.54 -21.27 -7.34
N SER A 409 -21.52 -21.91 -6.76
CA SER A 409 -21.70 -22.74 -5.56
C SER A 409 -22.14 -21.91 -4.35
N ALA A 410 -21.54 -20.74 -4.13
CA ALA A 410 -21.99 -19.81 -3.11
C ALA A 410 -23.44 -19.37 -3.34
N TRP A 411 -23.78 -18.88 -4.54
CA TRP A 411 -25.13 -18.44 -4.88
C TRP A 411 -26.18 -19.54 -4.69
N LEU A 412 -25.97 -20.72 -5.26
CA LEU A 412 -26.90 -21.86 -5.15
C LEU A 412 -27.05 -22.35 -3.69
N SER A 413 -25.98 -22.30 -2.88
CA SER A 413 -26.04 -22.67 -1.47
C SER A 413 -26.82 -21.68 -0.60
N MET A 414 -26.85 -20.40 -0.99
CA MET A 414 -27.59 -19.33 -0.28
C MET A 414 -29.08 -19.27 -0.67
N LEU A 415 -29.51 -19.96 -1.73
CA LEU A 415 -30.90 -20.00 -2.16
C LEU A 415 -31.69 -21.05 -1.37
N PRO A 416 -32.85 -20.70 -0.77
CA PRO A 416 -33.75 -21.71 -0.23
C PRO A 416 -34.27 -22.61 -1.35
N TRP A 417 -34.40 -23.92 -1.08
CA TRP A 417 -35.16 -24.82 -1.95
C TRP A 417 -36.64 -24.38 -1.98
N PRO A 418 -37.38 -24.62 -3.09
CA PRO A 418 -38.82 -24.37 -3.12
C PRO A 418 -39.53 -25.15 -2.01
N LYS A 419 -40.50 -24.50 -1.36
CA LYS A 419 -41.22 -25.01 -0.19
C LYS A 419 -42.72 -25.20 -0.49
N PRO A 420 -43.11 -25.99 -1.51
CA PRO A 420 -44.52 -26.24 -1.81
C PRO A 420 -45.21 -26.91 -0.61
N SER A 421 -46.54 -26.79 -0.55
CA SER A 421 -47.37 -27.43 0.48
C SER A 421 -47.26 -28.95 0.44
N VAL A 422 -47.23 -29.54 -0.76
CA VAL A 422 -46.94 -30.95 -1.03
C VAL A 422 -45.95 -31.02 -2.19
N TRP A 423 -44.97 -31.93 -2.13
CA TRP A 423 -44.06 -32.15 -3.26
C TRP A 423 -44.79 -32.86 -4.41
N PRO A 424 -44.59 -32.49 -5.69
CA PRO A 424 -45.26 -33.15 -6.82
C PRO A 424 -45.09 -34.68 -6.84
N SER A 425 -46.13 -35.40 -7.27
CA SER A 425 -46.10 -36.84 -7.47
C SER A 425 -45.58 -37.21 -8.86
N VAL A 426 -44.90 -38.36 -8.97
CA VAL A 426 -44.49 -38.92 -10.27
C VAL A 426 -45.74 -39.35 -11.06
N PRO A 427 -45.87 -38.99 -12.36
CA PRO A 427 -46.95 -39.49 -13.21
C PRO A 427 -46.91 -41.02 -13.34
N PRO A 428 -48.06 -41.72 -13.39
CA PRO A 428 -48.10 -43.19 -13.39
C PRO A 428 -47.49 -43.83 -14.65
N ASP A 429 -47.39 -43.07 -15.75
CA ASP A 429 -46.83 -43.44 -17.04
C ASP A 429 -45.33 -43.11 -17.19
N ALA A 430 -44.76 -42.25 -16.34
CA ALA A 430 -43.39 -41.75 -16.47
C ALA A 430 -42.27 -42.74 -16.05
N SER A 431 -42.57 -44.04 -15.96
CA SER A 431 -41.60 -45.07 -15.54
C SER A 431 -40.37 -45.17 -16.47
N SER A 432 -40.54 -44.93 -17.76
CA SER A 432 -39.45 -44.87 -18.75
C SER A 432 -38.53 -43.66 -18.54
N GLU A 433 -39.11 -42.51 -18.19
CA GLU A 433 -38.37 -41.26 -17.90
C GLU A 433 -37.56 -41.39 -16.60
N VAL A 434 -38.14 -42.00 -15.56
CA VAL A 434 -37.43 -42.29 -14.30
C VAL A 434 -36.23 -43.19 -14.57
N LEU A 435 -36.37 -44.26 -15.37
CA LEU A 435 -35.27 -45.13 -15.75
C LEU A 435 -34.19 -44.40 -16.58
N ALA A 436 -34.58 -43.45 -17.44
CA ALA A 436 -33.63 -42.63 -18.19
C ALA A 436 -32.82 -41.70 -17.27
N LYS A 437 -33.48 -40.99 -16.34
CA LYS A 437 -32.81 -40.12 -15.35
C LYS A 437 -31.95 -40.95 -14.38
N GLU A 438 -32.42 -42.11 -13.93
CA GLU A 438 -31.64 -43.03 -13.08
C GLU A 438 -30.39 -43.54 -13.80
N LYS A 439 -30.49 -43.86 -15.10
CA LYS A 439 -29.33 -44.21 -15.93
C LYS A 439 -28.34 -43.05 -16.06
N ILE A 440 -28.80 -41.80 -16.24
CA ILE A 440 -27.94 -40.61 -16.29
C ILE A 440 -27.18 -40.45 -14.96
N ILE A 441 -27.89 -40.47 -13.83
CA ILE A 441 -27.31 -40.36 -12.47
C ILE A 441 -26.27 -41.47 -12.21
N LEU A 442 -26.52 -42.70 -12.69
CA LEU A 442 -25.57 -43.82 -12.55
C LEU A 442 -24.38 -43.75 -13.55
N GLN A 443 -24.52 -43.02 -14.65
CA GLN A 443 -23.46 -42.81 -15.65
C GLN A 443 -22.60 -41.57 -15.38
N GLU A 444 -22.99 -40.71 -14.42
CA GLU A 444 -22.20 -39.59 -13.92
C GLU A 444 -20.94 -40.05 -13.17
N THR A 445 -19.93 -40.48 -13.93
CA THR A 445 -18.58 -40.58 -13.41
C THR A 445 -18.06 -39.17 -13.08
N PRO A 446 -17.65 -38.89 -11.82
CA PRO A 446 -17.10 -37.59 -11.48
C PRO A 446 -15.85 -37.36 -12.32
N ARG A 447 -15.84 -36.31 -13.15
CA ARG A 447 -14.69 -35.96 -13.98
C ARG A 447 -13.48 -35.74 -13.10
N VAL A 448 -12.49 -36.62 -13.22
CA VAL A 448 -11.19 -36.47 -12.59
C VAL A 448 -10.53 -35.23 -13.21
N LYS A 449 -10.28 -34.19 -12.40
CA LYS A 449 -9.59 -32.99 -12.85
C LYS A 449 -8.18 -33.35 -13.37
N HIS A 450 -7.64 -32.52 -14.26
CA HIS A 450 -6.25 -32.64 -14.71
C HIS A 450 -5.28 -32.81 -13.52
N PHE A 451 -4.20 -33.57 -13.75
CA PHE A 451 -3.28 -34.12 -12.74
C PHE A 451 -3.87 -35.12 -11.73
N GLY A 452 -5.14 -35.53 -11.85
CA GLY A 452 -5.74 -36.53 -10.95
C GLY A 452 -6.32 -35.96 -9.65
N ILE A 453 -6.41 -34.63 -9.53
CA ILE A 453 -6.72 -33.92 -8.28
C ILE A 453 -8.15 -34.24 -7.82
N GLN A 454 -8.28 -35.00 -6.73
CA GLN A 454 -9.55 -35.29 -6.07
C GLN A 454 -9.82 -34.30 -4.92
N LYS A 455 -10.16 -33.04 -5.26
CA LYS A 455 -10.73 -32.12 -4.27
C LYS A 455 -12.16 -32.54 -3.95
N LYS A 456 -12.49 -32.60 -2.65
CA LYS A 456 -13.86 -32.81 -2.17
C LYS A 456 -14.73 -31.67 -2.70
N GLN A 457 -15.69 -31.99 -3.58
CA GLN A 457 -16.59 -31.00 -4.15
C GLN A 457 -17.33 -30.25 -3.03
N LEU A 458 -17.57 -28.95 -3.24
CA LEU A 458 -18.45 -28.18 -2.36
C LEU A 458 -19.82 -28.87 -2.29
N PRO A 459 -20.44 -28.96 -1.09
CA PRO A 459 -21.74 -29.58 -0.87
C PRO A 459 -22.88 -28.70 -1.40
N LEU A 460 -22.92 -28.52 -2.72
CA LEU A 460 -24.18 -28.36 -3.45
C LEU A 460 -24.86 -29.72 -3.38
N GLU A 461 -25.78 -29.86 -2.43
CA GLU A 461 -26.34 -31.15 -2.01
C GLU A 461 -27.71 -31.44 -2.64
N PRO A 462 -27.77 -32.36 -3.63
CA PRO A 462 -28.98 -33.11 -3.92
C PRO A 462 -29.59 -33.79 -2.68
N SER A 463 -28.81 -34.07 -1.64
CA SER A 463 -29.30 -34.58 -0.36
C SER A 463 -30.16 -33.58 0.42
N LEU A 464 -29.97 -32.26 0.27
CA LEU A 464 -30.88 -31.26 0.84
C LEU A 464 -32.21 -31.23 0.07
N LEU A 465 -32.17 -31.29 -1.26
CA LEU A 465 -33.37 -31.42 -2.11
C LEU A 465 -34.13 -32.72 -1.81
N LEU A 466 -33.43 -33.87 -1.81
CA LEU A 466 -33.97 -35.18 -1.48
C LEU A 466 -34.61 -35.21 -0.08
N ARG A 467 -33.99 -34.54 0.90
CA ARG A 467 -34.49 -34.43 2.27
C ARG A 467 -35.74 -33.54 2.35
N GLU A 468 -35.74 -32.37 1.72
CA GLU A 468 -36.90 -31.47 1.79
C GLU A 468 -38.09 -32.03 0.99
N ALA A 469 -37.87 -32.58 -0.22
CA ALA A 469 -38.92 -33.24 -1.01
C ALA A 469 -39.60 -34.38 -0.22
N ASN A 470 -38.81 -35.29 0.37
CA ASN A 470 -39.35 -36.37 1.19
C ASN A 470 -39.98 -35.88 2.51
N ARG A 471 -39.46 -34.80 3.12
CA ARG A 471 -40.11 -34.15 4.28
C ARG A 471 -41.51 -33.62 3.93
N ARG A 472 -41.67 -32.98 2.78
CA ARG A 472 -42.95 -32.45 2.27
C ARG A 472 -43.94 -33.53 1.83
N ARG A 473 -43.45 -34.69 1.39
CA ARG A 473 -44.30 -35.88 1.18
C ARG A 473 -44.78 -36.46 2.51
N ALA A 474 -43.89 -36.56 3.51
CA ALA A 474 -44.19 -37.13 4.81
C ALA A 474 -45.14 -36.28 5.69
N SER A 475 -45.26 -34.96 5.45
CA SER A 475 -46.20 -34.08 6.18
C SER A 475 -47.68 -34.40 5.97
N LEU A 476 -48.03 -35.30 5.04
CA LEU A 476 -49.37 -35.88 4.94
C LEU A 476 -49.67 -36.90 6.05
N SER A 477 -48.66 -37.46 6.73
CA SER A 477 -48.82 -38.59 7.66
C SER A 477 -48.95 -38.23 9.15
N VAL A 478 -48.58 -37.01 9.56
CA VAL A 478 -48.67 -36.58 10.96
C VAL A 478 -49.07 -35.11 11.01
N GLY A 479 -50.23 -34.81 11.60
CA GLY A 479 -50.68 -33.44 11.81
C GLY A 479 -49.73 -32.68 12.74
N ASN A 480 -48.96 -31.74 12.18
CA ASN A 480 -48.01 -30.94 12.95
C ASN A 480 -48.15 -29.45 12.58
N THR A 481 -49.13 -28.80 13.21
CA THR A 481 -49.51 -27.40 12.98
C THR A 481 -48.62 -26.42 13.75
N PHE A 482 -47.30 -26.47 13.54
CA PHE A 482 -46.33 -25.56 14.17
C PHE A 482 -45.16 -25.17 13.24
N GLU A 483 -45.49 -24.54 12.10
CA GLU A 483 -44.58 -23.63 11.37
C GLU A 483 -45.36 -22.36 10.96
N THR A 484 -45.76 -21.57 11.98
CA THR A 484 -46.13 -20.16 11.83
C THR A 484 -45.43 -19.38 12.94
N TYR A 485 -44.94 -18.17 12.63
CA TYR A 485 -44.07 -17.31 13.46
C TYR A 485 -42.57 -17.60 13.40
N ASP A 486 -41.94 -17.22 12.29
CA ASP A 486 -40.60 -16.61 12.30
C ASP A 486 -40.77 -15.12 11.96
N ARG A 487 -40.68 -14.26 12.98
CA ARG A 487 -40.44 -12.80 12.83
C ARG A 487 -39.12 -12.50 13.53
N PRO A 488 -38.19 -11.74 12.93
CA PRO A 488 -36.95 -11.39 13.59
C PRO A 488 -37.22 -10.34 14.68
N THR A 489 -37.11 -10.75 15.94
CA THR A 489 -37.23 -9.83 17.09
C THR A 489 -35.86 -9.22 17.38
N PHE A 490 -35.81 -7.89 17.46
CA PHE A 490 -34.67 -7.15 18.01
C PHE A 490 -34.44 -7.56 19.47
N ILE A 491 -33.17 -7.73 19.88
CA ILE A 491 -32.78 -7.73 21.29
C ILE A 491 -31.55 -6.84 21.46
N ASP A 492 -31.73 -5.77 22.24
CA ASP A 492 -30.68 -4.95 22.82
C ASP A 492 -30.29 -5.53 24.21
N GLY A 493 -29.08 -5.24 24.70
CA GLY A 493 -28.40 -6.08 25.70
C GLY A 493 -28.64 -5.78 27.18
N SER A 494 -28.39 -6.78 28.04
CA SER A 494 -27.80 -6.66 29.41
C SER A 494 -27.67 -8.04 30.10
N GLY A 495 -26.59 -8.26 30.86
CA GLY A 495 -26.34 -9.48 31.68
C GLY A 495 -26.65 -9.26 33.18
N PRO A 496 -26.06 -10.03 34.14
CA PRO A 496 -25.04 -11.09 34.01
C PRO A 496 -25.27 -12.38 34.87
N ASP A 497 -24.34 -13.36 34.78
CA ASP A 497 -23.95 -14.41 35.77
C ASP A 497 -24.99 -15.45 36.29
N VAL A 498 -24.72 -16.73 36.60
CA VAL A 498 -23.48 -17.55 36.79
C VAL A 498 -23.82 -19.09 36.60
N PRO A 499 -22.86 -20.04 36.49
CA PRO A 499 -23.03 -21.29 35.67
C PRO A 499 -23.19 -22.64 36.42
N SER A 500 -23.48 -23.74 35.68
CA SER A 500 -23.25 -25.12 36.15
C SER A 500 -23.17 -26.23 35.06
N LYS A 501 -21.96 -26.80 34.91
CA LYS A 501 -21.58 -28.23 34.68
C LYS A 501 -21.91 -29.01 33.38
N MET A 502 -20.83 -29.56 32.82
CA MET A 502 -20.77 -30.67 31.85
C MET A 502 -21.21 -32.03 32.44
N SER A 503 -21.69 -32.93 31.58
CA SER A 503 -21.11 -34.29 31.48
C SER A 503 -21.35 -34.88 30.08
N PRO A 504 -20.37 -35.58 29.47
CA PRO A 504 -20.51 -36.20 28.15
C PRO A 504 -20.87 -37.69 28.23
N ASN A 505 -21.56 -38.23 27.21
CA ASN A 505 -21.36 -39.58 26.67
C ASN A 505 -22.42 -39.95 25.61
N LYS A 506 -21.97 -40.33 24.41
CA LYS A 506 -22.24 -41.66 23.82
C LYS A 506 -21.49 -41.88 22.51
N THR A 507 -20.79 -43.01 22.45
CA THR A 507 -20.06 -43.53 21.29
C THR A 507 -20.94 -44.41 20.40
N HIS A 508 -20.51 -44.54 19.14
CA HIS A 508 -20.81 -45.57 18.13
C HIS A 508 -22.03 -46.50 18.34
N GLY A 509 -23.02 -46.35 17.45
CA GLY A 509 -24.04 -47.38 17.17
C GLY A 509 -23.69 -48.20 15.93
N SER A 510 -23.54 -49.51 16.09
CA SER A 510 -23.25 -50.47 15.02
C SER A 510 -24.42 -50.66 14.03
N SER A 511 -24.07 -51.02 12.80
CA SER A 511 -24.90 -51.84 11.91
C SER A 511 -25.69 -52.92 12.64
N MET A 512 -26.99 -53.04 12.33
CA MET A 512 -27.71 -54.31 12.33
C MET A 512 -28.80 -54.34 11.25
N SER A 513 -28.62 -55.24 10.29
CA SER A 513 -29.68 -55.79 9.45
C SER A 513 -30.57 -56.75 10.24
N ARG A 514 -31.90 -56.63 10.17
CA ARG A 514 -32.83 -57.73 10.51
C ARG A 514 -34.05 -57.74 9.59
N THR A 515 -34.55 -58.95 9.38
CA THR A 515 -35.51 -59.34 8.34
C THR A 515 -36.81 -59.88 8.95
N TYR A 516 -37.91 -59.76 8.19
CA TYR A 516 -39.17 -60.53 8.27
C TYR A 516 -40.18 -60.34 9.43
N SER A 517 -41.25 -59.62 9.07
CA SER A 517 -42.68 -60.02 9.09
C SER A 517 -43.43 -60.38 10.39
N SER A 518 -44.51 -59.61 10.65
CA SER A 518 -45.87 -60.12 10.98
C SER A 518 -46.93 -59.04 10.67
N PRO A 519 -48.22 -59.37 10.49
CA PRO A 519 -49.10 -58.61 9.58
C PRO A 519 -50.11 -57.67 10.25
N GLY A 520 -50.62 -56.73 9.45
CA GLY A 520 -51.95 -56.13 9.64
C GLY A 520 -52.00 -54.72 10.23
N PHE A 521 -51.70 -53.71 9.42
CA PHE A 521 -52.43 -52.42 9.38
C PHE A 521 -52.04 -51.69 8.08
N GLU A 522 -53.01 -51.43 7.20
CA GLU A 522 -52.80 -50.71 5.93
C GLU A 522 -52.68 -49.20 6.18
N ASN A 523 -51.49 -48.76 6.60
CA ASN A 523 -51.06 -47.38 6.38
C ASN A 523 -50.07 -47.40 5.21
N THR A 524 -50.53 -46.97 4.03
CA THR A 524 -49.68 -46.81 2.83
C THR A 524 -48.73 -45.63 3.00
N ILE A 525 -47.65 -45.85 3.76
CA ILE A 525 -46.46 -45.02 3.70
C ILE A 525 -45.79 -45.37 2.38
N ASP A 526 -46.02 -44.55 1.36
CA ASP A 526 -45.26 -44.65 0.11
C ASP A 526 -43.75 -44.62 0.42
N PRO A 527 -42.93 -45.44 -0.26
CA PRO A 527 -41.48 -45.38 -0.08
C PRO A 527 -40.96 -43.96 -0.40
N PRO A 528 -39.89 -43.50 0.28
CA PRO A 528 -39.28 -42.21 0.00
C PRO A 528 -38.85 -42.14 -1.46
N MET A 529 -39.15 -41.04 -2.14
CA MET A 529 -38.80 -40.85 -3.54
C MET A 529 -37.29 -40.90 -3.74
N ARG A 530 -36.86 -41.63 -4.77
CA ARG A 530 -35.50 -41.60 -5.30
C ARG A 530 -35.25 -40.26 -6.00
N LEU A 531 -33.97 -39.90 -6.16
CA LEU A 531 -33.61 -38.62 -6.80
C LEU A 531 -34.13 -38.51 -8.25
N ALA A 532 -34.09 -39.61 -9.01
CA ALA A 532 -34.67 -39.67 -10.37
C ALA A 532 -36.20 -39.42 -10.38
N GLU A 533 -36.92 -39.95 -9.39
CA GLU A 533 -38.37 -39.76 -9.23
C GLU A 533 -38.69 -38.29 -8.89
N ILE A 534 -37.89 -37.67 -8.03
CA ILE A 534 -38.01 -36.24 -7.70
C ILE A 534 -37.82 -35.37 -8.95
N TYR A 535 -36.80 -35.67 -9.77
CA TYR A 535 -36.54 -34.91 -11.00
C TYR A 535 -37.68 -35.03 -12.02
N VAL A 536 -38.21 -36.23 -12.25
CA VAL A 536 -39.35 -36.43 -13.17
C VAL A 536 -40.63 -35.77 -12.65
N ALA A 537 -40.91 -35.88 -11.34
CA ALA A 537 -42.07 -35.21 -10.74
C ALA A 537 -41.96 -33.67 -10.82
N ALA A 538 -40.76 -33.12 -10.58
CA ALA A 538 -40.49 -31.69 -10.71
C ALA A 538 -40.59 -31.21 -12.17
N GLU A 539 -40.07 -31.97 -13.13
CA GLU A 539 -40.14 -31.66 -14.56
C GLU A 539 -41.59 -31.63 -15.06
N HIS A 540 -42.40 -32.62 -14.69
CA HIS A 540 -43.82 -32.64 -15.08
C HIS A 540 -44.65 -31.52 -14.40
N ALA A 541 -44.33 -31.15 -13.16
CA ALA A 541 -44.97 -30.03 -12.47
C ALA A 541 -44.54 -28.66 -13.03
N LEU A 542 -43.28 -28.50 -13.41
CA LEU A 542 -42.77 -27.30 -14.09
C LEU A 542 -43.43 -27.13 -15.46
N LYS A 543 -43.64 -28.22 -16.20
CA LYS A 543 -44.38 -28.21 -17.49
C LYS A 543 -45.83 -27.75 -17.37
N GLN A 544 -46.45 -27.91 -16.20
CA GLN A 544 -47.79 -27.38 -15.91
C GLN A 544 -47.77 -25.92 -15.44
N THR A 545 -46.65 -25.47 -14.86
CA THR A 545 -46.47 -24.09 -14.38
C THR A 545 -46.04 -23.14 -15.49
N ILE A 546 -45.12 -23.55 -16.37
CA ILE A 546 -44.54 -22.71 -17.42
C ILE A 546 -45.47 -22.71 -18.64
N THR A 547 -46.07 -21.56 -18.96
CA THR A 547 -46.86 -21.36 -20.18
C THR A 547 -46.04 -20.81 -21.35
N SER A 548 -44.91 -20.13 -21.06
CA SER A 548 -44.03 -19.60 -22.11
C SER A 548 -43.30 -20.72 -22.86
N SER A 549 -43.59 -20.85 -24.16
CA SER A 549 -42.94 -21.85 -25.02
C SER A 549 -41.44 -21.64 -25.17
N GLU A 550 -40.94 -20.39 -25.13
CA GLU A 550 -39.50 -20.11 -25.20
C GLU A 550 -38.79 -20.56 -23.91
N LEU A 551 -39.38 -20.25 -22.76
CA LEU A 551 -38.83 -20.65 -21.47
C LEU A 551 -38.85 -22.17 -21.30
N TRP A 552 -39.93 -22.84 -21.70
CA TRP A 552 -39.99 -24.30 -21.67
C TRP A 552 -38.99 -24.93 -22.66
N GLN A 553 -38.85 -24.39 -23.87
CA GLN A 553 -37.86 -24.87 -24.84
C GLN A 553 -36.44 -24.83 -24.27
N SER A 554 -36.07 -23.76 -23.54
CA SER A 554 -34.76 -23.65 -22.90
C SER A 554 -34.53 -24.59 -21.70
N LEU A 555 -35.55 -25.31 -21.23
CA LEU A 555 -35.44 -26.38 -20.22
C LEU A 555 -35.68 -27.79 -20.79
N SER A 556 -36.11 -27.91 -22.05
CA SER A 556 -36.51 -29.19 -22.66
C SER A 556 -35.34 -30.11 -23.03
N ALA A 557 -34.13 -29.56 -23.16
CA ALA A 557 -32.90 -30.27 -23.47
C ALA A 557 -31.71 -29.61 -22.78
N VAL A 558 -30.66 -30.40 -22.52
CA VAL A 558 -29.43 -29.91 -21.85
C VAL A 558 -28.72 -28.87 -22.70
N GLU A 559 -28.69 -29.05 -24.02
CA GLU A 559 -28.03 -28.16 -24.98
C GLU A 559 -28.71 -26.79 -25.07
N GLU A 560 -30.05 -26.75 -25.08
CA GLU A 560 -30.81 -25.49 -25.07
C GLU A 560 -30.74 -24.80 -23.70
N PHE A 561 -30.66 -25.56 -22.60
CA PHE A 561 -30.37 -25.02 -21.28
C PHE A 561 -28.98 -24.37 -21.22
N GLU A 562 -27.92 -25.08 -21.64
CA GLU A 562 -26.56 -24.53 -21.62
C GLU A 562 -26.43 -23.28 -22.50
N LYS A 563 -27.11 -23.26 -23.65
CA LYS A 563 -27.20 -22.10 -24.55
C LYS A 563 -27.87 -20.90 -23.88
N LYS A 564 -29.05 -21.05 -23.26
CA LYS A 564 -29.74 -19.95 -22.57
C LYS A 564 -29.02 -19.50 -21.30
N TYR A 565 -28.44 -20.44 -20.55
CA TYR A 565 -27.58 -20.15 -19.41
C TYR A 565 -26.35 -19.32 -19.84
N LEU A 566 -25.69 -19.68 -20.95
CA LEU A 566 -24.54 -18.95 -21.49
C LEU A 566 -24.92 -17.56 -21.99
N GLU A 567 -26.08 -17.40 -22.63
CA GLU A 567 -26.68 -16.11 -23.01
C GLU A 567 -26.85 -15.19 -21.79
N LEU A 568 -27.50 -15.69 -20.72
CA LEU A 568 -27.70 -14.95 -19.47
C LEU A 568 -26.37 -14.61 -18.76
N THR A 569 -25.40 -15.53 -18.77
CA THR A 569 -24.08 -15.34 -18.15
C THR A 569 -23.28 -14.26 -18.88
N LYS A 570 -23.28 -14.29 -20.22
CA LYS A 570 -22.64 -13.26 -21.05
C LYS A 570 -23.32 -11.91 -20.88
N GLY A 571 -24.65 -11.87 -20.90
CA GLY A 571 -25.43 -10.65 -20.66
C GLY A 571 -25.09 -10.00 -19.31
N ALA A 572 -24.95 -10.79 -18.24
CA ALA A 572 -24.48 -10.29 -16.95
C ALA A 572 -23.03 -9.76 -17.02
N ALA A 573 -22.12 -10.54 -17.61
CA ALA A 573 -20.69 -10.18 -17.67
C ALA A 573 -20.43 -8.90 -18.46
N GLU A 574 -21.00 -8.77 -19.66
CA GLU A 574 -20.87 -7.61 -20.55
C GLU A 574 -21.38 -6.32 -19.89
N ASN A 575 -22.53 -6.38 -19.24
CA ASN A 575 -23.08 -5.25 -18.51
C ASN A 575 -22.23 -4.89 -17.27
N TYR A 576 -21.72 -5.88 -16.53
CA TYR A 576 -20.76 -5.60 -15.45
C TYR A 576 -19.45 -4.99 -15.95
N TYR A 577 -18.96 -5.34 -17.15
CA TYR A 577 -17.78 -4.70 -17.76
C TYR A 577 -18.00 -3.23 -18.15
N ARG A 578 -19.22 -2.86 -18.57
CA ARG A 578 -19.63 -1.46 -18.83
C ARG A 578 -19.83 -0.65 -17.54
N SER A 579 -20.09 -1.32 -16.43
CA SER A 579 -20.28 -0.71 -15.11
C SER A 579 -18.97 -0.49 -14.32
N TRP A 580 -19.08 0.00 -13.08
CA TRP A 580 -17.98 0.02 -12.11
C TRP A 580 -17.58 -1.38 -11.58
N TRP A 581 -18.43 -2.39 -11.75
CA TRP A 581 -18.36 -3.70 -11.09
C TRP A 581 -17.60 -4.76 -11.91
N LYS A 582 -16.54 -4.37 -12.62
CA LYS A 582 -15.78 -5.22 -13.55
C LYS A 582 -15.30 -6.56 -12.95
N ARG A 583 -15.02 -6.61 -11.65
CA ARG A 583 -14.67 -7.84 -10.90
C ARG A 583 -15.76 -8.92 -11.02
N HIS A 584 -17.05 -8.53 -10.99
CA HIS A 584 -18.17 -9.45 -11.17
C HIS A 584 -18.22 -10.01 -12.60
N GLY A 585 -17.91 -9.17 -13.62
CA GLY A 585 -17.77 -9.63 -15.00
C GLY A 585 -16.65 -10.67 -15.16
N VAL A 586 -15.46 -10.40 -14.62
CA VAL A 586 -14.32 -11.36 -14.68
C VAL A 586 -14.62 -12.66 -13.96
N VAL A 587 -15.37 -12.63 -12.86
CA VAL A 587 -15.83 -13.83 -12.16
C VAL A 587 -16.75 -14.69 -13.04
N LEU A 588 -17.69 -14.06 -13.77
CA LEU A 588 -18.60 -14.76 -14.69
C LEU A 588 -17.90 -15.29 -15.94
N ASP A 589 -16.78 -14.69 -16.36
CA ASP A 589 -15.90 -15.27 -17.39
C ASP A 589 -15.43 -16.69 -17.01
N GLY A 590 -15.30 -17.02 -15.72
CA GLY A 590 -15.00 -18.38 -15.27
C GLY A 590 -16.13 -19.38 -15.56
N GLU A 591 -17.38 -18.95 -15.48
CA GLU A 591 -18.56 -19.75 -15.85
C GLU A 591 -18.71 -19.88 -17.38
N ILE A 592 -18.32 -18.85 -18.13
CA ILE A 592 -18.25 -18.90 -19.60
C ILE A 592 -17.14 -19.86 -20.05
N ALA A 593 -15.99 -19.84 -19.38
CA ALA A 593 -14.87 -20.73 -19.62
C ALA A 593 -15.25 -22.19 -19.35
N ALA A 594 -15.96 -22.47 -18.26
CA ALA A 594 -16.49 -23.77 -17.90
C ALA A 594 -17.31 -24.46 -19.01
N VAL A 595 -18.30 -23.74 -19.53
CA VAL A 595 -19.19 -24.24 -20.60
C VAL A 595 -18.39 -24.40 -21.90
N SER A 596 -17.50 -23.45 -22.21
CA SER A 596 -16.62 -23.52 -23.39
C SER A 596 -15.66 -24.71 -23.33
N PHE A 597 -15.10 -25.00 -22.16
CA PHE A 597 -14.19 -26.12 -21.90
C PHE A 597 -14.89 -27.46 -22.12
N ARG A 598 -16.12 -27.63 -21.60
CA ARG A 598 -16.90 -28.85 -21.78
C ARG A 598 -17.30 -29.12 -23.24
N HIS A 599 -17.52 -28.06 -24.02
CA HIS A 599 -17.74 -28.14 -25.47
C HIS A 599 -16.46 -28.36 -26.30
N GLY A 600 -15.28 -28.40 -25.68
CA GLY A 600 -14.00 -28.53 -26.39
C GLY A 600 -13.49 -27.23 -27.04
N ASN A 601 -14.12 -26.09 -26.77
CA ASN A 601 -13.71 -24.77 -27.26
C ASN A 601 -12.57 -24.20 -26.38
N PHE A 602 -11.43 -24.90 -26.37
CA PHE A 602 -10.32 -24.64 -25.45
C PHE A 602 -9.71 -23.23 -25.58
N ASP A 603 -9.71 -22.61 -26.77
CA ASP A 603 -9.20 -21.25 -26.98
C ASP A 603 -10.00 -20.19 -26.21
N VAL A 604 -11.33 -20.25 -26.29
CA VAL A 604 -12.22 -19.34 -25.55
C VAL A 604 -12.15 -19.63 -24.05
N ALA A 605 -12.08 -20.91 -23.67
CA ALA A 605 -11.93 -21.31 -22.27
C ALA A 605 -10.62 -20.79 -21.65
N ALA A 606 -9.48 -20.95 -22.35
CA ALA A 606 -8.19 -20.45 -21.89
C ALA A 606 -8.21 -18.94 -21.66
N LYS A 607 -8.63 -18.16 -22.66
CA LYS A 607 -8.68 -16.68 -22.57
C LYS A 607 -9.55 -16.18 -21.41
N SER A 608 -10.67 -16.83 -21.12
CA SER A 608 -11.52 -16.46 -19.99
C SER A 608 -10.96 -16.94 -18.64
N TYR A 609 -10.42 -18.16 -18.56
CA TYR A 609 -9.74 -18.63 -17.33
C TYR A 609 -8.47 -17.81 -17.01
N GLU A 610 -7.73 -17.31 -18.00
CA GLU A 610 -6.57 -16.43 -17.79
C GLU A 610 -6.95 -15.14 -17.04
N LYS A 611 -8.05 -14.49 -17.43
CA LYS A 611 -8.57 -13.30 -16.72
C LYS A 611 -8.91 -13.62 -15.26
N VAL A 612 -9.57 -14.75 -15.04
CA VAL A 612 -9.97 -15.24 -13.69
C VAL A 612 -8.74 -15.52 -12.83
N CYS A 613 -7.76 -16.25 -13.38
CA CYS A 613 -6.51 -16.57 -12.68
C CYS A 613 -5.65 -15.32 -12.41
N ALA A 614 -5.66 -14.34 -13.32
CA ALA A 614 -5.00 -13.05 -13.11
C ALA A 614 -5.65 -12.26 -11.96
N LEU A 615 -7.00 -12.19 -11.93
CA LEU A 615 -7.74 -11.56 -10.83
C LEU A 615 -7.45 -12.22 -9.48
N PHE A 616 -7.66 -13.54 -9.37
CA PHE A 616 -7.47 -14.25 -8.11
C PHE A 616 -6.03 -14.20 -7.62
N SER A 617 -5.05 -14.27 -8.52
CA SER A 617 -3.64 -14.14 -8.13
C SER A 617 -3.22 -12.72 -7.76
N GLY A 618 -3.80 -11.70 -8.39
CA GLY A 618 -3.50 -10.30 -8.07
C GLY A 618 -4.05 -9.87 -6.70
N GLU A 619 -5.19 -10.46 -6.30
CA GLU A 619 -5.81 -10.24 -4.99
C GLU A 619 -5.37 -11.25 -3.90
N GLY A 620 -4.61 -12.29 -4.26
CA GLY A 620 -4.10 -13.29 -3.31
C GLY A 620 -5.06 -14.43 -2.92
N TRP A 621 -6.16 -14.65 -3.64
CA TRP A 621 -7.13 -15.73 -3.40
C TRP A 621 -6.59 -17.11 -3.81
N GLN A 622 -5.69 -17.66 -3.00
CA GLN A 622 -5.01 -18.92 -3.30
C GLN A 622 -5.96 -20.11 -3.45
N ASP A 623 -6.98 -20.26 -2.60
CA ASP A 623 -7.96 -21.35 -2.69
C ASP A 623 -8.73 -21.37 -4.02
N LEU A 624 -9.23 -20.20 -4.44
CA LEU A 624 -9.97 -20.03 -5.69
C LEU A 624 -9.06 -20.28 -6.90
N LEU A 625 -7.83 -19.77 -6.86
CA LEU A 625 -6.83 -20.04 -7.89
C LEU A 625 -6.48 -21.53 -7.96
N ALA A 626 -6.36 -22.21 -6.81
CA ALA A 626 -6.13 -23.65 -6.70
C ALA A 626 -7.32 -24.52 -7.16
N GLU A 627 -8.46 -23.93 -7.51
CA GLU A 627 -9.61 -24.62 -8.09
C GLU A 627 -9.72 -24.45 -9.60
N VAL A 628 -9.39 -23.25 -10.12
CA VAL A 628 -9.54 -22.85 -11.52
C VAL A 628 -8.27 -23.07 -12.35
N LEU A 629 -7.07 -22.83 -11.77
CA LEU A 629 -5.80 -22.95 -12.49
C LEU A 629 -5.53 -24.34 -13.10
N PRO A 630 -5.94 -25.48 -12.50
CA PRO A 630 -5.82 -26.79 -13.16
C PRO A 630 -6.62 -26.89 -14.48
N ASN A 631 -7.79 -26.24 -14.57
CA ASN A 631 -8.61 -26.22 -15.79
C ASN A 631 -7.92 -25.39 -16.89
N LEU A 632 -7.33 -24.24 -16.53
CA LEU A 632 -6.51 -23.43 -17.46
C LEU A 632 -5.31 -24.23 -17.99
N ALA A 633 -4.58 -24.92 -17.10
CA ALA A 633 -3.47 -25.78 -17.49
C ALA A 633 -3.92 -26.88 -18.46
N GLU A 634 -5.09 -27.49 -18.25
CA GLU A 634 -5.61 -28.48 -19.20
C GLU A 634 -5.96 -27.85 -20.56
N CYS A 635 -6.55 -26.65 -20.59
CA CYS A 635 -6.80 -25.91 -21.84
C CYS A 635 -5.50 -25.67 -22.62
N GLN A 636 -4.47 -25.14 -21.96
CA GLN A 636 -3.17 -24.83 -22.57
C GLN A 636 -2.49 -26.10 -23.11
N LYS A 637 -2.54 -27.21 -22.35
CA LYS A 637 -2.05 -28.53 -22.79
C LYS A 637 -2.81 -29.05 -24.03
N LYS A 638 -4.12 -28.82 -24.13
CA LYS A 638 -4.94 -29.22 -25.30
C LYS A 638 -4.69 -28.34 -26.53
N LEU A 639 -4.31 -27.07 -26.32
CA LEU A 639 -3.95 -26.12 -27.37
C LEU A 639 -2.50 -26.27 -27.86
N ASN A 640 -1.67 -27.07 -27.19
CA ASN A 640 -0.21 -27.14 -27.36
C ASN A 640 0.51 -25.81 -27.08
N ASP A 641 -0.04 -25.01 -26.15
CA ASP A 641 0.69 -23.87 -25.58
C ASP A 641 1.57 -24.36 -24.42
N ASP A 642 2.74 -24.88 -24.79
CA ASP A 642 3.71 -25.40 -23.82
C ASP A 642 4.20 -24.31 -22.85
N ALA A 643 4.28 -23.04 -23.28
CA ALA A 643 4.78 -21.94 -22.46
C ALA A 643 3.74 -21.50 -21.41
N GLY A 644 2.48 -21.35 -21.81
CA GLY A 644 1.37 -21.09 -20.88
C GLY A 644 1.16 -22.26 -19.91
N TYR A 645 1.15 -23.50 -20.42
CA TYR A 645 0.97 -24.70 -19.60
C TYR A 645 2.06 -24.83 -18.52
N LEU A 646 3.31 -24.59 -18.91
CA LEU A 646 4.47 -24.61 -18.01
C LEU A 646 4.39 -23.51 -16.93
N SER A 647 3.97 -22.29 -17.31
CA SER A 647 3.71 -21.20 -16.37
C SER A 647 2.62 -21.57 -15.35
N SER A 648 1.52 -22.18 -15.82
CA SER A 648 0.45 -22.70 -14.96
C SER A 648 0.93 -23.80 -14.01
N CYS A 649 1.78 -24.73 -14.46
CA CYS A 649 2.36 -25.78 -13.60
C CYS A 649 3.27 -25.22 -12.51
N VAL A 650 4.13 -24.25 -12.85
CA VAL A 650 4.99 -23.56 -11.86
C VAL A 650 4.12 -22.79 -10.85
N ARG A 651 3.09 -22.09 -11.31
CA ARG A 651 2.16 -21.37 -10.44
C ARG A 651 1.34 -22.30 -9.52
N LEU A 652 1.02 -23.51 -9.97
CA LEU A 652 0.40 -24.55 -9.11
C LEU A 652 1.33 -25.02 -7.99
N LEU A 653 2.64 -25.14 -8.26
CA LEU A 653 3.65 -25.43 -7.24
C LEU A 653 3.82 -24.25 -6.26
N SER A 654 3.77 -23.00 -6.75
CA SER A 654 3.91 -21.77 -5.96
C SER A 654 2.80 -21.52 -4.94
N LEU A 655 1.67 -22.24 -5.03
CA LEU A 655 0.56 -22.15 -4.08
C LEU A 655 0.90 -22.78 -2.73
N ASP A 656 0.22 -22.32 -1.68
CA ASP A 656 0.43 -22.76 -0.29
C ASP A 656 0.40 -24.30 -0.15
N LYS A 657 1.34 -24.82 0.65
CA LYS A 657 1.64 -26.26 0.72
C LYS A 657 0.46 -27.13 1.16
N GLY A 658 -0.54 -26.57 1.83
CA GLY A 658 -1.74 -27.28 2.29
C GLY A 658 -2.88 -27.42 1.27
N LEU A 659 -2.81 -26.74 0.11
CA LEU A 659 -3.92 -26.69 -0.87
C LEU A 659 -4.01 -27.90 -1.81
N PHE A 660 -2.97 -28.73 -1.83
CA PHE A 660 -2.83 -29.91 -2.67
C PHE A 660 -2.10 -31.02 -1.90
N LEU A 661 -2.34 -32.28 -2.24
CA LEU A 661 -1.60 -33.40 -1.65
C LEU A 661 -0.15 -33.39 -2.15
N THR A 662 0.78 -33.97 -1.38
CA THR A 662 2.18 -34.12 -1.81
C THR A 662 2.28 -34.78 -3.18
N LYS A 663 1.47 -35.83 -3.44
CA LYS A 663 1.40 -36.53 -4.72
C LYS A 663 1.01 -35.61 -5.90
N ASP A 664 0.06 -34.70 -5.68
CA ASP A 664 -0.37 -33.75 -6.71
C ASP A 664 0.78 -32.77 -7.03
N ARG A 665 1.46 -32.27 -6.00
CA ARG A 665 2.64 -31.40 -6.15
C ARG A 665 3.79 -32.12 -6.87
N GLN A 666 4.04 -33.40 -6.57
CA GLN A 666 5.04 -34.22 -7.26
C GLN A 666 4.69 -34.41 -8.75
N ALA A 667 3.41 -34.57 -9.08
CA ALA A 667 2.94 -34.62 -10.47
C ALA A 667 3.16 -33.28 -11.20
N PHE A 668 2.93 -32.13 -10.54
CA PHE A 668 3.24 -30.82 -11.11
C PHE A 668 4.75 -30.66 -11.37
N GLN A 669 5.62 -31.03 -10.43
CA GLN A 669 7.08 -30.99 -10.60
C GLN A 669 7.54 -31.90 -11.75
N SER A 670 6.99 -33.12 -11.83
CA SER A 670 7.30 -34.07 -12.90
C SER A 670 6.97 -33.52 -14.29
N GLU A 671 5.83 -32.83 -14.43
CA GLU A 671 5.45 -32.17 -15.69
C GLU A 671 6.34 -30.96 -16.01
N VAL A 672 6.72 -30.14 -15.02
CA VAL A 672 7.69 -29.04 -15.22
C VAL A 672 9.04 -29.58 -15.72
N VAL A 673 9.56 -30.66 -15.11
CA VAL A 673 10.83 -31.29 -15.53
C VAL A 673 10.69 -31.92 -16.93
N ARG A 674 9.57 -32.58 -17.25
CA ARG A 674 9.32 -33.16 -18.57
C ARG A 674 9.27 -32.08 -19.67
N LEU A 675 8.63 -30.95 -19.40
CA LEU A 675 8.55 -29.81 -20.32
C LEU A 675 9.91 -29.11 -20.46
N ALA A 676 10.67 -28.95 -19.39
CA ALA A 676 12.00 -28.33 -19.41
C ALA A 676 12.98 -29.02 -20.40
N HIS A 677 12.83 -30.33 -20.57
CA HIS A 677 13.63 -31.15 -21.49
C HIS A 677 12.99 -31.37 -22.87
N SER A 678 11.88 -30.71 -23.19
CA SER A 678 11.18 -30.89 -24.48
C SER A 678 11.74 -30.01 -25.61
N GLU A 679 11.23 -30.20 -26.83
CA GLU A 679 11.65 -29.46 -28.03
C GLU A 679 11.13 -28.01 -28.12
N MET A 680 11.06 -27.27 -27.00
CA MET A 680 10.74 -25.83 -27.03
C MET A 680 11.70 -25.07 -27.97
N LYS A 681 11.19 -24.11 -28.74
CA LYS A 681 12.03 -23.36 -29.70
C LYS A 681 12.99 -22.38 -29.00
N ASP A 682 12.47 -21.67 -28.00
CA ASP A 682 13.18 -20.65 -27.24
C ASP A 682 13.14 -20.95 -25.74
N PRO A 683 14.17 -20.52 -24.96
CA PRO A 683 14.20 -20.75 -23.53
C PRO A 683 13.24 -19.82 -22.77
N VAL A 684 12.26 -20.40 -22.08
CA VAL A 684 11.21 -19.64 -21.35
C VAL A 684 11.74 -19.17 -19.98
N PRO A 685 11.78 -17.84 -19.72
CA PRO A 685 12.08 -17.32 -18.39
C PRO A 685 10.83 -17.36 -17.49
N LEU A 686 10.93 -17.97 -16.32
CA LEU A 686 9.84 -18.02 -15.33
C LEU A 686 10.28 -17.46 -13.99
N ASP A 687 9.42 -16.63 -13.39
CA ASP A 687 9.58 -16.20 -12.02
C ASP A 687 9.16 -17.33 -11.06
N VAL A 688 10.09 -17.73 -10.20
CA VAL A 688 9.91 -18.74 -9.15
C VAL A 688 10.24 -18.20 -7.77
N SER A 689 10.18 -16.88 -7.55
CA SER A 689 10.49 -16.24 -6.26
C SER A 689 9.65 -16.77 -5.08
N SER A 690 8.48 -17.35 -5.37
CA SER A 690 7.59 -18.03 -4.40
C SER A 690 7.98 -19.48 -4.09
N LEU A 691 8.82 -20.10 -4.92
CA LEU A 691 9.29 -21.49 -4.79
C LEU A 691 10.76 -21.58 -4.39
N ILE A 692 11.60 -20.68 -4.89
CA ILE A 692 13.02 -20.61 -4.56
C ILE A 692 13.26 -19.27 -3.88
N THR A 693 13.39 -19.26 -2.57
CA THR A 693 13.93 -18.09 -1.84
C THR A 693 15.40 -18.34 -1.53
N PHE A 694 16.18 -17.27 -1.40
CA PHE A 694 17.62 -17.38 -1.14
C PHE A 694 18.12 -16.19 -0.33
N SER A 695 19.13 -16.43 0.51
CA SER A 695 19.76 -15.41 1.35
C SER A 695 21.27 -15.59 1.36
N GLY A 696 21.98 -14.52 1.76
CA GLY A 696 23.36 -14.65 2.18
C GLY A 696 23.45 -15.39 3.51
N ASN A 697 24.67 -15.72 3.90
CA ASN A 697 24.95 -16.15 5.27
C ASN A 697 24.50 -15.06 6.27
N PRO A 698 23.93 -15.43 7.43
CA PRO A 698 23.43 -14.46 8.42
C PRO A 698 24.54 -13.73 9.20
N GLY A 699 25.82 -14.04 8.93
CA GLY A 699 26.98 -13.42 9.55
C GLY A 699 27.36 -12.05 8.94
N PRO A 700 28.56 -11.53 9.26
CA PRO A 700 29.09 -10.33 8.60
C PRO A 700 29.24 -10.56 7.07
N PRO A 701 29.17 -9.50 6.26
CA PRO A 701 29.43 -9.59 4.82
C PRO A 701 30.82 -10.15 4.56
N LEU A 702 30.97 -10.92 3.49
CA LEU A 702 32.27 -11.33 3.00
C LEU A 702 33.11 -10.08 2.67
N GLU A 703 34.27 -9.94 3.29
CA GLU A 703 35.20 -8.84 3.01
C GLU A 703 36.27 -9.31 2.02
N LEU A 704 36.33 -8.68 0.84
CA LEU A 704 37.40 -8.87 -0.15
C LEU A 704 38.11 -7.54 -0.42
N CYS A 705 39.34 -7.56 -0.93
CA CYS A 705 39.99 -6.36 -1.45
C CYS A 705 39.95 -6.35 -2.98
N ASP A 706 40.23 -5.19 -3.57
CA ASP A 706 40.25 -5.01 -5.02
C ASP A 706 41.25 -5.98 -5.68
N GLY A 707 40.79 -6.74 -6.68
CA GLY A 707 41.57 -7.76 -7.37
C GLY A 707 41.54 -9.18 -6.77
N ASP A 708 41.07 -9.38 -5.53
CA ASP A 708 41.06 -10.73 -4.91
C ASP A 708 39.93 -11.62 -5.48
N PRO A 709 40.19 -12.90 -5.79
CA PRO A 709 39.13 -13.90 -5.98
C PRO A 709 38.54 -14.30 -4.63
N GLY A 710 37.26 -14.70 -4.61
CA GLY A 710 36.57 -15.07 -3.37
C GLY A 710 35.63 -16.27 -3.55
N THR A 711 34.98 -16.67 -2.46
CA THR A 711 33.98 -17.76 -2.48
C THR A 711 32.77 -17.34 -1.65
N LEU A 712 31.59 -17.32 -2.28
CA LEU A 712 30.33 -16.92 -1.66
C LEU A 712 29.43 -18.13 -1.44
N SER A 713 29.14 -18.44 -0.17
CA SER A 713 28.07 -19.38 0.17
C SER A 713 26.73 -18.65 0.32
N ILE A 714 25.71 -19.16 -0.35
CA ILE A 714 24.31 -18.72 -0.24
C ILE A 714 23.46 -19.86 0.34
N THR A 715 22.47 -19.50 1.15
CA THR A 715 21.42 -20.45 1.56
C THR A 715 20.27 -20.34 0.57
N VAL A 716 19.79 -21.46 0.04
CA VAL A 716 18.67 -21.53 -0.93
C VAL A 716 17.59 -22.46 -0.38
N TRP A 717 16.38 -21.95 -0.23
CA TRP A 717 15.23 -22.74 0.20
C TRP A 717 14.42 -23.19 -1.02
N SER A 718 14.32 -24.50 -1.20
CA SER A 718 13.51 -25.15 -2.22
C SER A 718 12.10 -25.45 -1.70
N GLY A 719 11.09 -24.90 -2.37
CA GLY A 719 9.67 -25.19 -2.17
C GLY A 719 9.14 -26.34 -3.04
N PHE A 720 10.01 -26.98 -3.83
CA PHE A 720 9.70 -28.19 -4.58
C PHE A 720 9.48 -29.39 -3.64
N PRO A 721 8.54 -30.29 -3.94
CA PRO A 721 8.29 -31.49 -3.11
C PRO A 721 9.40 -32.54 -3.17
N ASP A 722 10.07 -32.70 -4.32
CA ASP A 722 11.18 -33.66 -4.51
C ASP A 722 12.47 -32.94 -4.94
N ASP A 723 13.61 -33.63 -4.88
CA ASP A 723 14.91 -33.15 -5.36
C ASP A 723 14.84 -32.66 -6.81
N ILE A 724 15.48 -31.53 -7.11
CA ILE A 724 15.52 -30.94 -8.45
C ILE A 724 16.95 -30.64 -8.89
N THR A 725 17.36 -31.25 -10.01
CA THR A 725 18.70 -31.06 -10.60
C THR A 725 18.70 -29.86 -11.54
N LEU A 726 19.69 -28.98 -11.39
CA LEU A 726 19.92 -27.81 -12.24
C LEU A 726 21.19 -28.01 -13.08
N ASP A 727 21.05 -27.91 -14.40
CA ASP A 727 22.15 -27.95 -15.38
C ASP A 727 23.18 -26.83 -15.13
N SER A 728 22.68 -25.66 -14.72
CA SER A 728 23.51 -24.57 -14.21
C SER A 728 22.74 -23.70 -13.25
N LEU A 729 23.43 -23.22 -12.22
CA LEU A 729 22.95 -22.17 -11.34
C LEU A 729 23.81 -20.92 -11.56
N SER A 730 23.16 -19.76 -11.56
CA SER A 730 23.87 -18.50 -11.66
C SER A 730 23.30 -17.42 -10.76
N LEU A 731 24.17 -16.57 -10.22
CA LEU A 731 23.84 -15.53 -9.28
C LEU A 731 24.28 -14.16 -9.79
N THR A 732 23.41 -13.18 -9.64
CA THR A 732 23.63 -11.78 -10.01
C THR A 732 23.83 -10.97 -8.73
N LEU A 733 24.98 -10.31 -8.56
CA LEU A 733 25.25 -9.38 -7.45
C LEU A 733 24.96 -7.94 -7.88
N MET A 734 24.11 -7.23 -7.15
CA MET A 734 23.77 -5.83 -7.45
C MET A 734 24.54 -4.89 -6.51
N ALA A 735 25.21 -3.89 -7.07
CA ALA A 735 25.89 -2.86 -6.29
C ALA A 735 24.86 -1.88 -5.70
N THR A 736 24.99 -1.53 -4.41
CA THR A 736 23.98 -0.71 -3.70
C THR A 736 23.90 0.76 -4.14
N TYR A 737 24.84 1.24 -4.95
CA TYR A 737 24.98 2.66 -5.32
C TYR A 737 25.18 2.92 -6.82
N SER A 738 25.06 1.91 -7.68
CA SER A 738 25.21 2.06 -9.13
C SER A 738 24.26 1.14 -9.88
N ALA A 739 23.28 1.71 -10.57
CA ALA A 739 22.22 0.96 -11.26
C ALA A 739 22.64 0.38 -12.63
N ASP A 740 23.80 0.76 -13.17
CA ASP A 740 24.01 0.81 -14.63
C ASP A 740 25.36 0.25 -15.14
N GLU A 741 26.03 -0.63 -14.38
CA GLU A 741 27.13 -1.46 -14.92
C GLU A 741 26.74 -2.94 -14.97
N GLY A 742 26.80 -3.52 -16.18
CA GLY A 742 26.27 -4.84 -16.48
C GLY A 742 26.89 -5.97 -15.65
N VAL A 743 26.10 -6.51 -14.72
CA VAL A 743 26.51 -7.60 -13.84
C VAL A 743 26.71 -8.90 -14.63
N LYS A 744 27.95 -9.38 -14.72
CA LYS A 744 28.22 -10.72 -15.24
C LYS A 744 27.68 -11.76 -14.24
N PRO A 745 26.82 -12.71 -14.68
CA PRO A 745 26.29 -13.74 -13.78
C PRO A 745 27.40 -14.68 -13.32
N ILE A 746 27.57 -14.81 -12.01
CA ILE A 746 28.47 -15.78 -11.38
C ILE A 746 27.84 -17.16 -11.54
N ARG A 747 28.50 -18.10 -12.24
CA ARG A 747 27.95 -19.44 -12.52
C ARG A 747 28.54 -20.50 -11.59
N SER A 748 27.74 -21.50 -11.22
CA SER A 748 28.28 -22.76 -10.70
C SER A 748 29.08 -23.46 -11.80
N SER A 749 30.17 -24.11 -11.43
CA SER A 749 30.98 -24.95 -12.33
C SER A 749 30.47 -26.38 -12.44
N THR A 750 29.48 -26.76 -11.63
CA THR A 750 28.90 -28.10 -11.56
C THR A 750 27.38 -28.05 -11.60
N GLU A 751 26.78 -29.16 -12.04
CA GLU A 751 25.36 -29.46 -11.81
C GLU A 751 25.04 -29.34 -10.31
N THR A 752 23.86 -28.81 -10.00
CA THR A 752 23.46 -28.53 -8.61
C THR A 752 22.12 -29.18 -8.31
N VAL A 753 22.09 -30.12 -7.38
CA VAL A 753 20.85 -30.75 -6.88
C VAL A 753 20.33 -29.94 -5.69
N LEU A 754 19.11 -29.42 -5.80
CA LEU A 754 18.41 -28.77 -4.70
C LEU A 754 17.46 -29.78 -4.03
N GLN A 755 17.73 -30.10 -2.77
CA GLN A 755 16.84 -30.88 -1.90
C GLN A 755 15.66 -30.02 -1.41
N PRO A 756 14.49 -30.59 -1.12
CA PRO A 756 13.38 -29.89 -0.46
C PRO A 756 13.81 -29.20 0.84
N GLY A 757 13.44 -27.94 1.02
CA GLY A 757 13.87 -27.15 2.18
C GLY A 757 15.25 -26.50 1.98
N ARG A 758 16.08 -26.48 3.02
CA ARG A 758 17.29 -25.63 3.09
C ARG A 758 18.50 -26.29 2.44
N ASN A 759 19.06 -25.63 1.42
CA ASN A 759 20.30 -25.98 0.74
C ASN A 759 21.38 -24.92 1.03
N ILE A 760 22.65 -25.30 0.97
CA ILE A 760 23.79 -24.38 1.03
C ILE A 760 24.61 -24.59 -0.25
N ILE A 761 24.81 -23.52 -1.01
CA ILE A 761 25.46 -23.56 -2.32
C ILE A 761 26.62 -22.59 -2.32
N THR A 762 27.77 -23.04 -2.82
CA THR A 762 29.04 -22.30 -2.75
C THR A 762 29.49 -21.93 -4.16
N LEU A 763 29.65 -20.64 -4.42
CA LEU A 763 29.95 -20.08 -5.74
C LEU A 763 31.30 -19.35 -5.73
N ALA A 764 32.14 -19.60 -6.75
CA ALA A 764 33.40 -18.90 -6.92
C ALA A 764 33.16 -17.47 -7.44
N LEU A 765 33.67 -16.46 -6.73
CA LEU A 765 33.61 -15.06 -7.12
C LEU A 765 34.86 -14.69 -7.95
N PRO A 766 34.71 -14.23 -9.21
CA PRO A 766 35.80 -13.56 -9.91
C PRO A 766 36.07 -12.19 -9.26
N PRO A 767 37.23 -11.56 -9.49
CA PRO A 767 37.56 -10.24 -8.95
C PRO A 767 36.45 -9.20 -9.20
N GLN A 768 35.98 -8.57 -8.12
CA GLN A 768 34.90 -7.58 -8.13
C GLN A 768 35.47 -6.17 -7.92
N LYS A 769 34.79 -5.14 -8.44
CA LYS A 769 35.17 -3.73 -8.19
C LYS A 769 34.91 -3.35 -6.73
N PRO A 770 35.59 -2.32 -6.17
CA PRO A 770 35.29 -1.79 -4.84
C PRO A 770 33.84 -1.31 -4.71
N GLY A 771 33.10 -1.82 -3.72
CA GLY A 771 31.67 -1.56 -3.55
C GLY A 771 31.00 -2.44 -2.50
N SER A 772 29.76 -2.09 -2.14
CA SER A 772 28.87 -2.96 -1.35
C SER A 772 27.86 -3.61 -2.29
N TYR A 773 27.74 -4.94 -2.18
CA TYR A 773 26.92 -5.75 -3.06
C TYR A 773 25.84 -6.51 -2.27
N VAL A 774 24.63 -6.51 -2.80
CA VAL A 774 23.51 -7.34 -2.35
C VAL A 774 23.25 -8.46 -3.35
N LEU A 775 22.60 -9.52 -2.89
CA LEU A 775 22.04 -10.53 -3.80
C LEU A 775 20.94 -9.89 -4.66
N GLY A 776 20.98 -10.13 -5.97
CA GLY A 776 19.98 -9.66 -6.91
C GLY A 776 19.03 -10.76 -7.35
N VAL A 777 19.40 -11.45 -8.44
CA VAL A 777 18.60 -12.51 -9.05
C VAL A 777 19.41 -13.80 -9.06
N ILE A 778 18.84 -14.87 -8.52
CA ILE A 778 19.31 -16.23 -8.74
C ILE A 778 18.60 -16.80 -9.97
N THR A 779 19.37 -17.33 -10.91
CA THR A 779 18.90 -17.85 -12.19
C THR A 779 19.36 -19.29 -12.34
N GLY A 780 18.44 -20.24 -12.23
CA GLY A 780 18.68 -21.67 -12.48
C GLY A 780 18.22 -22.06 -13.88
N GLN A 781 18.90 -23.04 -14.49
CA GLN A 781 18.51 -23.60 -15.78
C GLN A 781 18.30 -25.12 -15.67
N ILE A 782 17.23 -25.62 -16.30
CA ILE A 782 16.98 -27.04 -16.55
C ILE A 782 16.59 -27.17 -18.02
N GLY A 783 17.38 -27.87 -18.83
CA GLY A 783 17.19 -27.94 -20.27
C GLY A 783 17.02 -26.55 -20.91
N LYS A 784 15.81 -26.27 -21.40
CA LYS A 784 15.42 -24.97 -21.99
C LYS A 784 14.69 -24.04 -21.02
N LEU A 785 14.38 -24.50 -19.82
CA LEU A 785 13.71 -23.71 -18.79
C LEU A 785 14.71 -22.81 -18.05
N ARG A 786 14.38 -21.52 -17.88
CA ARG A 786 15.17 -20.60 -17.07
C ARG A 786 14.35 -20.07 -15.90
N PHE A 787 14.55 -20.66 -14.73
CA PHE A 787 14.06 -20.13 -13.47
C PHE A 787 14.78 -18.84 -13.10
N ARG A 788 14.03 -17.84 -12.64
CA ARG A 788 14.54 -16.61 -12.02
C ARG A 788 13.84 -16.44 -10.68
N SER A 789 14.60 -16.14 -9.64
CA SER A 789 14.04 -15.70 -8.36
C SER A 789 14.65 -14.36 -7.98
N HIS A 790 13.77 -13.42 -7.66
CA HIS A 790 14.08 -12.07 -7.22
C HIS A 790 14.18 -12.04 -5.69
N SER A 791 15.08 -11.23 -5.15
CA SER A 791 15.26 -11.07 -3.70
C SER A 791 14.08 -10.35 -3.03
N PHE A 792 12.97 -11.06 -2.78
CA PHE A 792 11.87 -10.61 -1.94
C PHE A 792 11.62 -11.57 -0.79
N SER A 793 11.90 -11.10 0.43
CA SER A 793 11.58 -11.80 1.66
C SER A 793 10.06 -11.76 1.92
N LYS A 794 9.35 -12.85 1.60
CA LYS A 794 8.38 -13.35 2.59
C LYS A 794 9.20 -13.68 3.85
N GLY A 795 8.66 -13.32 5.01
CA GLY A 795 9.39 -13.36 6.28
C GLY A 795 10.00 -14.72 6.59
N ASP A 796 10.99 -14.72 7.48
CA ASP A 796 11.60 -15.92 8.04
C ASP A 796 10.53 -16.90 8.59
N PRO A 797 10.83 -18.21 8.69
CA PRO A 797 9.96 -19.17 9.36
C PRO A 797 9.56 -18.68 10.76
N ALA A 798 8.37 -19.07 11.20
CA ALA A 798 7.61 -18.44 12.30
C ALA A 798 8.16 -18.64 13.74
N ASP A 799 9.48 -18.68 13.91
CA ASP A 799 10.18 -18.75 15.20
C ASP A 799 10.86 -17.41 15.59
N SER A 800 10.67 -16.33 14.82
CA SER A 800 11.11 -14.98 15.18
C SER A 800 9.93 -14.01 15.31
N ASP A 801 9.49 -13.77 16.55
CA ASP A 801 8.45 -12.80 16.93
C ASP A 801 8.95 -11.35 16.78
N ASP A 802 9.12 -10.90 15.54
CA ASP A 802 9.50 -9.52 15.20
C ASP A 802 8.59 -8.97 14.08
N PHE A 803 7.27 -9.11 14.30
CA PHE A 803 6.25 -8.45 13.49
C PHE A 803 6.35 -6.92 13.69
N MET A 804 6.51 -6.19 12.58
CA MET A 804 6.35 -4.73 12.35
C MET A 804 7.62 -4.03 11.79
N SER A 805 7.87 -4.20 10.49
CA SER A 805 8.39 -3.13 9.61
C SER A 805 8.37 -3.57 8.14
N TYR A 806 7.54 -2.93 7.33
CA TYR A 806 7.82 -2.82 5.89
C TYR A 806 9.07 -1.92 5.74
N GLU A 807 9.91 -2.19 4.73
CA GLU A 807 11.15 -1.44 4.41
C GLU A 807 12.32 -1.59 5.42
N LYS A 808 12.93 -2.78 5.50
CA LYS A 808 14.35 -2.91 5.91
C LYS A 808 15.25 -2.87 4.65
N PRO A 809 16.32 -2.06 4.60
CA PRO A 809 17.27 -2.11 3.48
C PRO A 809 17.97 -3.47 3.42
N THR A 810 18.11 -4.03 2.23
CA THR A 810 18.80 -5.31 2.00
C THR A 810 20.24 -5.23 2.51
N ARG A 811 20.57 -6.08 3.49
CA ARG A 811 21.92 -6.12 4.08
C ARG A 811 22.94 -6.46 2.98
N PRO A 812 24.07 -5.73 2.85
CA PRO A 812 25.13 -6.11 1.93
C PRO A 812 25.71 -7.46 2.38
N ILE A 813 25.99 -8.33 1.42
CA ILE A 813 26.46 -9.71 1.64
C ILE A 813 27.91 -9.88 1.19
N LEU A 814 28.38 -9.00 0.29
CA LEU A 814 29.77 -8.84 -0.09
C LEU A 814 30.15 -7.36 0.04
N LYS A 815 31.29 -7.07 0.68
CA LYS A 815 31.94 -5.77 0.70
C LYS A 815 33.32 -5.90 0.10
N VAL A 816 33.53 -5.23 -1.03
CA VAL A 816 34.84 -5.11 -1.65
C VAL A 816 35.43 -3.76 -1.25
N PHE A 817 36.52 -3.79 -0.50
CA PHE A 817 37.19 -2.57 -0.05
C PHE A 817 38.07 -2.01 -1.15
N LYS A 818 38.18 -0.68 -1.19
CA LYS A 818 39.27 0.00 -1.90
C LYS A 818 40.61 -0.43 -1.28
N PRO A 819 41.73 -0.32 -2.02
CA PRO A 819 43.07 -0.58 -1.48
C PRO A 819 43.25 0.08 -0.10
N ARG A 820 43.51 -0.75 0.90
CA ARG A 820 43.70 -0.40 2.31
C ARG A 820 45.09 -0.90 2.76
N PRO A 821 45.72 -0.36 3.82
CA PRO A 821 46.95 -0.93 4.33
C PRO A 821 46.69 -2.36 4.85
N LEU A 822 47.08 -3.36 4.05
CA LEU A 822 46.97 -4.80 4.38
C LEU A 822 48.17 -5.32 5.19
N VAL A 823 49.21 -4.50 5.31
CA VAL A 823 50.37 -4.71 6.16
C VAL A 823 50.75 -3.40 6.82
N ASP A 824 51.32 -3.45 8.02
CA ASP A 824 51.93 -2.31 8.67
C ASP A 824 53.40 -2.58 8.98
N LEU A 825 54.26 -1.62 8.60
CA LEU A 825 55.71 -1.65 8.83
C LEU A 825 56.01 -0.63 9.93
N ILE A 826 56.42 -1.06 11.11
CA ILE A 826 56.60 -0.19 12.29
C ILE A 826 58.07 -0.26 12.72
N ALA A 827 58.72 0.88 12.98
CA ALA A 827 60.04 0.87 13.60
C ALA A 827 59.92 0.31 15.03
N ALA A 828 60.71 -0.70 15.39
CA ALA A 828 60.76 -1.32 16.72
C ALA A 828 61.49 -0.46 17.76
N ILE A 829 62.01 0.69 17.34
CA ILE A 829 62.91 1.54 18.11
C ILE A 829 62.11 2.33 19.16
N SER A 830 62.45 2.17 20.45
CA SER A 830 61.78 2.90 21.54
C SER A 830 62.51 4.17 22.00
N SER A 831 63.76 4.38 21.57
CA SER A 831 64.66 5.43 22.05
C SER A 831 65.50 6.04 20.91
N PRO A 832 65.98 7.29 21.06
CA PRO A 832 66.96 7.87 20.13
C PRO A 832 68.22 7.00 20.01
N LEU A 833 68.68 6.81 18.77
CA LEU A 833 69.99 6.21 18.48
C LEU A 833 71.10 7.27 18.64
N LEU A 834 72.36 6.83 18.76
CA LEU A 834 73.51 7.73 18.90
C LEU A 834 74.12 8.03 17.53
N VAL A 835 74.41 9.31 17.31
CA VAL A 835 75.12 9.77 16.11
C VAL A 835 76.57 9.26 16.15
N ASN A 836 77.11 8.86 14.99
CA ASN A 836 78.46 8.32 14.82
C ASN A 836 78.76 6.94 15.49
N GLU A 837 77.74 6.18 15.92
CA GLU A 837 77.86 4.77 16.36
C GLU A 837 77.11 3.83 15.36
N PRO A 838 77.56 2.58 15.10
CA PRO A 838 76.78 1.59 14.33
C PRO A 838 75.81 0.82 15.24
N GLN A 839 74.52 0.78 14.88
CA GLN A 839 73.46 0.20 15.73
C GLN A 839 72.41 -0.58 14.92
N TRP A 840 71.76 -1.55 15.55
CA TRP A 840 70.66 -2.32 14.95
C TRP A 840 69.34 -1.56 14.99
N VAL A 841 68.57 -1.61 13.91
CA VAL A 841 67.19 -1.15 13.83
C VAL A 841 66.26 -2.30 13.50
N GLY A 842 65.25 -2.50 14.35
CA GLY A 842 64.17 -3.44 14.12
C GLY A 842 63.04 -2.81 13.31
N ILE A 843 62.51 -3.56 12.36
CA ILE A 843 61.30 -3.24 11.61
C ILE A 843 60.29 -4.35 11.90
N ILE A 844 59.26 -4.03 12.67
CA ILE A 844 58.12 -4.92 12.93
C ILE A 844 57.25 -4.91 11.66
N VAL A 845 56.99 -6.10 11.12
CA VAL A 845 56.11 -6.32 9.99
C VAL A 845 54.86 -7.05 10.49
N ARG A 846 53.71 -6.36 10.41
CA ARG A 846 52.43 -6.85 10.94
C ARG A 846 51.45 -7.08 9.79
N PRO A 847 51.09 -8.32 9.45
CA PRO A 847 49.95 -8.58 8.55
C PRO A 847 48.64 -8.09 9.18
N ILE A 848 47.81 -7.38 8.40
CA ILE A 848 46.49 -6.88 8.83
C ILE A 848 45.41 -7.62 8.03
N ASN A 849 44.90 -8.72 8.60
CA ASN A 849 43.84 -9.54 8.03
C ASN A 849 44.11 -10.02 6.58
N TYR A 850 45.39 -10.15 6.20
CA TYR A 850 45.85 -10.59 4.88
C TYR A 850 47.19 -11.31 5.00
N SER A 851 47.45 -12.30 4.15
CA SER A 851 48.66 -13.12 4.18
C SER A 851 49.79 -12.53 3.33
N LEU A 852 51.01 -12.51 3.87
CA LEU A 852 52.23 -12.02 3.22
C LEU A 852 53.06 -13.14 2.57
N LYS A 853 52.44 -14.28 2.23
CA LYS A 853 53.17 -15.41 1.66
C LYS A 853 53.87 -15.03 0.36
N GLY A 854 55.19 -15.24 0.31
CA GLY A 854 56.04 -14.89 -0.83
C GLY A 854 56.32 -13.38 -0.97
N ALA A 855 56.15 -12.59 0.10
CA ALA A 855 56.40 -11.16 0.06
C ALA A 855 57.89 -10.80 -0.13
N ILE A 856 58.14 -9.70 -0.84
CA ILE A 856 59.47 -9.16 -1.09
C ILE A 856 59.54 -7.74 -0.53
N LEU A 857 60.49 -7.48 0.37
CA LEU A 857 60.75 -6.17 0.95
C LEU A 857 61.99 -5.53 0.32
N HIS A 858 61.85 -4.29 -0.13
CA HIS A 858 62.91 -3.41 -0.57
C HIS A 858 63.23 -2.39 0.51
N VAL A 859 64.52 -2.13 0.76
CA VAL A 859 65.02 -1.19 1.78
C VAL A 859 65.99 -0.19 1.14
N ASP A 860 65.69 1.10 1.27
CA ASP A 860 66.53 2.20 0.77
C ASP A 860 66.82 3.22 1.90
N THR A 861 68.06 3.68 2.03
CA THR A 861 68.51 4.56 3.12
C THR A 861 68.86 5.96 2.62
N GLY A 862 68.21 6.97 3.20
CA GLY A 862 68.43 8.37 2.84
C GLY A 862 69.83 8.92 3.19
N PRO A 863 70.14 10.16 2.75
CA PRO A 863 71.46 10.75 2.90
C PRO A 863 71.89 10.87 4.38
N GLY A 864 73.16 10.55 4.64
CA GLY A 864 73.74 10.56 5.99
C GLY A 864 73.46 9.32 6.83
N LEU A 865 72.82 8.29 6.26
CA LEU A 865 72.65 6.96 6.83
C LEU A 865 73.24 5.90 5.88
N LYS A 866 73.90 4.88 6.42
CA LYS A 866 74.40 3.73 5.65
C LYS A 866 74.05 2.41 6.33
N ILE A 867 73.68 1.40 5.54
CA ILE A 867 73.61 0.01 5.99
C ILE A 867 75.05 -0.52 6.11
N VAL A 868 75.33 -1.30 7.16
CA VAL A 868 76.64 -1.96 7.35
C VAL A 868 76.65 -3.28 6.61
N GLU A 869 76.98 -3.23 5.31
CA GLU A 869 76.90 -4.35 4.35
C GLU A 869 77.72 -5.60 4.70
N SER A 870 78.66 -5.52 5.66
CA SER A 870 79.53 -6.63 6.07
C SER A 870 78.90 -7.60 7.09
N ARG A 871 77.59 -7.53 7.34
CA ARG A 871 76.88 -8.33 8.36
C ARG A 871 75.51 -8.84 7.85
N GLU A 872 75.14 -10.04 8.30
CA GLU A 872 73.86 -10.70 7.99
C GLU A 872 72.67 -9.93 8.61
N ILE A 873 71.50 -9.95 7.95
CA ILE A 873 70.24 -9.41 8.48
C ILE A 873 69.50 -10.54 9.21
N GLU A 874 68.80 -10.24 10.30
CA GLU A 874 68.14 -11.26 11.13
C GLU A 874 66.62 -11.02 11.22
N MET A 875 65.81 -12.08 11.18
CA MET A 875 64.35 -12.00 11.25
C MET A 875 63.80 -13.02 12.26
N GLU A 876 62.94 -12.58 13.19
CA GLU A 876 62.35 -13.43 14.24
C GLU A 876 60.84 -13.15 14.44
N THR A 877 60.11 -14.10 15.06
CA THR A 877 58.72 -13.89 15.46
C THR A 877 58.62 -12.81 16.54
N TYR A 878 57.80 -11.78 16.32
CA TYR A 878 57.62 -10.66 17.24
C TYR A 878 56.41 -10.85 18.17
N VAL A 879 56.67 -10.93 19.47
CA VAL A 879 55.64 -11.04 20.52
C VAL A 879 55.50 -9.71 21.26
N ASP A 880 54.33 -9.08 21.16
CA ASP A 880 54.06 -7.76 21.77
C ASP A 880 53.77 -7.92 23.28
N LEU A 881 54.78 -7.64 24.10
CA LEU A 881 54.75 -7.78 25.56
C LEU A 881 53.79 -6.82 26.29
N LYS A 882 53.01 -6.00 25.58
CA LYS A 882 52.04 -5.05 26.17
C LYS A 882 50.62 -5.59 26.35
N SER A 883 50.34 -6.84 25.95
CA SER A 883 48.98 -7.42 26.03
C SER A 883 48.87 -8.74 26.79
N SER A 884 49.83 -9.12 27.63
CA SER A 884 49.75 -10.34 28.46
C SER A 884 49.31 -10.04 29.91
N VAL A 885 48.01 -9.96 30.12
CA VAL A 885 47.39 -10.45 31.36
C VAL A 885 46.54 -11.64 30.93
N ASP A 886 46.69 -12.76 31.64
CA ASP A 886 46.12 -14.08 31.33
C ASP A 886 46.70 -14.79 30.09
N MET A 887 47.74 -15.61 30.31
CA MET A 887 47.72 -17.06 30.05
C MET A 887 49.13 -17.62 30.36
N ALA A 888 49.22 -18.60 31.26
CA ALA A 888 50.44 -19.33 31.52
C ALA A 888 50.48 -20.63 30.70
N HIS A 889 51.69 -21.03 30.27
CA HIS A 889 52.04 -22.32 29.65
C HIS A 889 51.65 -22.55 28.18
N THR A 890 52.42 -21.96 27.27
CA THR A 890 52.91 -22.65 26.06
C THR A 890 54.40 -22.35 25.89
N VAL A 891 55.19 -23.33 25.46
CA VAL A 891 56.61 -23.17 25.15
C VAL A 891 56.70 -22.93 23.66
N ASP A 892 56.54 -21.67 23.24
CA ASP A 892 56.58 -21.31 21.83
C ASP A 892 58.01 -21.34 21.30
N THR A 893 58.24 -22.20 20.32
CA THR A 893 59.44 -22.18 19.49
C THR A 893 59.49 -20.87 18.71
N LYS A 894 60.32 -19.94 19.15
CA LYS A 894 60.64 -18.74 18.36
C LYS A 894 61.24 -19.16 17.01
N ASN A 895 60.60 -18.77 15.91
CA ASN A 895 61.22 -18.87 14.59
C ASN A 895 62.26 -17.75 14.47
N PHE A 896 63.44 -18.10 13.95
CA PHE A 896 64.57 -17.20 13.75
C PHE A 896 65.29 -17.61 12.47
N GLU A 897 65.59 -16.64 11.62
CA GLU A 897 66.21 -16.87 10.31
C GLU A 897 67.15 -15.73 9.94
N ARG A 898 68.25 -16.05 9.26
CA ARG A 898 69.21 -15.06 8.77
C ARG A 898 69.05 -14.87 7.26
N LEU A 899 68.97 -13.62 6.85
CA LEU A 899 68.65 -13.19 5.50
C LEU A 899 69.83 -12.40 4.92
N CYS A 900 70.08 -12.58 3.62
CA CYS A 900 71.12 -11.85 2.90
C CYS A 900 70.51 -10.70 2.09
N LEU A 901 70.98 -9.47 2.32
CA LEU A 901 70.60 -8.33 1.50
C LEU A 901 71.26 -8.44 0.11
N SER A 902 70.45 -8.52 -0.95
CA SER A 902 70.94 -8.55 -2.34
C SER A 902 70.23 -7.48 -3.17
N ASP A 903 71.00 -6.52 -3.71
CA ASP A 903 70.49 -5.31 -4.38
C ASP A 903 69.32 -4.61 -3.63
N GLY A 904 69.44 -4.50 -2.30
CA GLY A 904 68.43 -3.85 -1.45
C GLY A 904 67.14 -4.66 -1.23
N ARG A 905 67.09 -5.94 -1.60
CA ARG A 905 65.91 -6.81 -1.49
C ARG A 905 66.07 -7.88 -0.41
N ILE A 906 64.94 -8.24 0.19
CA ILE A 906 64.80 -9.25 1.24
C ILE A 906 63.51 -10.04 0.95
N GLU A 907 63.61 -11.33 0.69
CA GLU A 907 62.45 -12.23 0.54
C GLU A 907 62.01 -12.73 1.93
N PHE A 908 60.70 -12.80 2.17
CA PHE A 908 60.17 -13.24 3.46
C PHE A 908 60.02 -14.76 3.55
N PRO A 909 60.41 -15.39 4.67
CA PRO A 909 60.25 -16.82 4.87
C PRO A 909 58.79 -17.20 5.10
N ASP A 910 58.45 -18.45 4.77
CA ASP A 910 57.06 -18.94 4.76
C ASP A 910 56.33 -18.79 6.10
N TRP A 911 57.04 -18.89 7.23
CA TRP A 911 56.48 -18.73 8.58
C TRP A 911 56.04 -17.28 8.87
N ALA A 912 56.72 -16.28 8.30
CA ALA A 912 56.41 -14.86 8.47
C ALA A 912 55.16 -14.41 7.69
N SER A 913 54.49 -15.32 6.97
CA SER A 913 53.33 -15.01 6.12
C SER A 913 52.12 -14.48 6.90
N ASN A 914 51.86 -15.02 8.11
CA ASN A 914 50.66 -14.73 8.91
C ASN A 914 50.98 -14.24 10.33
N GLU A 915 52.24 -14.29 10.74
CA GLU A 915 52.70 -13.90 12.07
C GLU A 915 53.30 -12.49 12.05
N THR A 916 53.14 -11.74 13.15
CA THR A 916 53.88 -10.48 13.30
C THR A 916 55.35 -10.82 13.51
N SER A 917 56.21 -10.28 12.66
CA SER A 917 57.65 -10.59 12.64
C SER A 917 58.47 -9.33 12.85
N ILE A 918 59.73 -9.43 13.26
CA ILE A 918 60.65 -8.30 13.37
C ILE A 918 61.93 -8.58 12.61
N LEU A 919 62.37 -7.59 11.82
CA LEU A 919 63.53 -7.64 10.94
C LEU A 919 64.61 -6.68 11.44
N TRP A 920 65.79 -7.17 11.78
CA TRP A 920 66.92 -6.41 12.34
C TRP A 920 67.94 -6.04 11.26
N ILE A 921 68.15 -4.74 11.02
CA ILE A 921 69.08 -4.20 10.02
C ILE A 921 70.16 -3.35 10.71
N PRO A 922 71.47 -3.54 10.44
CA PRO A 922 72.53 -2.76 11.04
C PRO A 922 72.76 -1.45 10.27
N ILE A 923 72.60 -0.31 10.91
CA ILE A 923 72.73 1.03 10.30
C ILE A 923 73.70 1.93 11.06
N HIS A 924 74.28 2.91 10.37
CA HIS A 924 75.22 3.88 10.92
C HIS A 924 74.90 5.29 10.38
N ALA A 925 74.77 6.27 11.29
CA ALA A 925 74.49 7.67 10.97
C ALA A 925 75.71 8.55 11.22
N ILE A 926 76.00 9.46 10.29
CA ILE A 926 77.22 10.29 10.28
C ILE A 926 76.88 11.77 10.46
N ASN A 927 77.63 12.50 11.30
CA ASN A 927 77.55 13.95 11.47
C ASN A 927 78.91 14.56 11.89
N GLU A 928 79.27 15.71 11.31
CA GLU A 928 80.58 16.37 11.47
C GLU A 928 80.52 17.70 12.26
N ARG A 929 79.35 18.10 12.79
CA ARG A 929 79.18 19.38 13.52
C ARG A 929 79.27 19.23 15.04
N LEU A 930 79.82 20.25 15.73
CA LEU A 930 79.86 20.36 17.19
C LEU A 930 78.49 20.75 17.79
N ALA A 931 78.16 20.21 18.96
CA ALA A 931 76.95 20.54 19.71
C ALA A 931 77.05 21.94 20.38
N ARG A 932 75.89 22.61 20.57
CA ARG A 932 75.77 23.86 21.34
C ARG A 932 74.81 23.69 22.51
N GLY A 933 75.18 24.23 23.67
CA GLY A 933 74.33 24.33 24.85
C GLY A 933 73.64 25.69 25.01
N THR A 934 72.74 25.78 25.99
CA THR A 934 71.73 26.87 26.09
C THR A 934 71.72 27.56 27.46
N THR A 935 71.39 28.86 27.48
CA THR A 935 71.47 29.73 28.69
C THR A 935 70.15 29.99 29.42
N THR A 936 69.01 29.50 28.91
CA THR A 936 67.68 29.78 29.50
C THR A 936 66.84 28.53 29.67
N VAL A 937 65.95 28.53 30.67
CA VAL A 937 65.02 27.41 30.96
C VAL A 937 63.83 27.36 29.99
N ALA A 938 63.73 28.32 29.05
CA ALA A 938 62.82 28.20 27.92
C ALA A 938 63.20 26.98 27.10
N SER A 939 62.30 26.00 26.96
CA SER A 939 62.53 24.86 26.08
C SER A 939 62.52 25.34 24.62
N GLN A 940 63.69 25.72 24.11
CA GLN A 940 63.92 25.59 22.67
C GLN A 940 63.64 24.13 22.33
N ARG A 941 62.58 23.90 21.56
CA ARG A 941 62.47 22.67 20.78
C ARG A 941 63.65 22.71 19.81
N GLN A 942 64.76 22.04 20.17
CA GLN A 942 65.71 21.61 19.17
C GLN A 942 64.89 20.90 18.08
N SER A 943 65.15 21.26 16.83
CA SER A 943 64.37 20.73 15.72
C SER A 943 64.67 19.25 15.61
N ILE A 944 63.71 18.39 16.00
CA ILE A 944 63.79 16.92 15.88
C ILE A 944 64.20 16.51 14.45
N VAL A 945 63.92 17.37 13.47
CA VAL A 945 64.31 17.26 12.06
C VAL A 945 65.84 17.10 11.87
N ASP A 946 66.69 17.77 12.66
CA ASP A 946 68.15 17.74 12.45
C ASP A 946 68.75 16.34 12.77
N GLY A 947 68.17 15.66 13.76
CA GLY A 947 68.52 14.28 14.17
C GLY A 947 67.81 13.18 13.37
N MET A 948 66.76 13.48 12.61
CA MET A 948 66.01 12.48 11.85
C MET A 948 66.76 12.01 10.60
N ARG A 949 66.72 10.70 10.36
CA ARG A 949 67.09 10.05 9.08
C ARG A 949 65.94 9.15 8.64
N THR A 950 65.78 8.97 7.33
CA THR A 950 64.66 8.20 6.77
C THR A 950 65.11 6.94 6.06
N ILE A 951 64.42 5.84 6.34
CA ILE A 951 64.52 4.57 5.62
C ILE A 951 63.23 4.41 4.83
N ALA A 952 63.31 4.31 3.50
CA ALA A 952 62.18 4.02 2.64
C ALA A 952 62.03 2.49 2.51
N LEU A 953 60.82 2.00 2.76
CA LEU A 953 60.47 0.59 2.64
C LEU A 953 59.37 0.41 1.60
N LYS A 954 59.52 -0.60 0.75
CA LYS A 954 58.48 -1.04 -0.20
C LYS A 954 58.32 -2.54 -0.13
N ILE A 955 57.12 -3.04 0.15
CA ILE A 955 56.81 -4.47 0.20
C ILE A 955 55.79 -4.86 -0.87
N GLU A 956 56.08 -5.92 -1.62
CA GLU A 956 55.23 -6.48 -2.68
C GLU A 956 54.71 -7.85 -2.25
N PHE A 957 53.39 -8.09 -2.34
CA PHE A 957 52.74 -9.29 -1.81
C PHE A 957 51.41 -9.62 -2.53
N GLY A 958 50.79 -10.75 -2.14
CA GLY A 958 49.58 -11.29 -2.77
C GLY A 958 49.88 -12.42 -3.76
N ALA A 959 48.87 -13.22 -4.12
CA ALA A 959 49.04 -14.47 -4.88
C ALA A 959 49.66 -14.30 -6.29
N PHE A 960 49.71 -13.07 -6.80
CA PHE A 960 50.36 -12.69 -8.06
C PHE A 960 51.25 -11.44 -7.92
N HIS A 961 51.73 -11.14 -6.70
CA HIS A 961 52.50 -9.92 -6.36
C HIS A 961 51.80 -8.61 -6.78
N ASN A 962 50.46 -8.62 -6.75
CA ASN A 962 49.61 -7.54 -7.26
C ASN A 962 49.31 -6.43 -6.23
N GLN A 963 49.74 -6.59 -4.97
CA GLN A 963 49.60 -5.59 -3.91
C GLN A 963 50.97 -5.01 -3.56
N THR A 964 51.10 -3.69 -3.54
CA THR A 964 52.32 -2.98 -3.18
C THR A 964 52.04 -2.00 -2.02
N PHE A 965 52.86 -2.03 -0.98
CA PHE A 965 52.77 -1.10 0.14
C PHE A 965 54.11 -0.39 0.37
N GLU A 966 54.07 0.94 0.42
CA GLU A 966 55.25 1.80 0.61
C GLU A 966 55.12 2.58 1.92
N LYS A 967 56.20 2.61 2.71
CA LYS A 967 56.24 3.36 3.98
C LYS A 967 57.65 3.84 4.29
N THR A 968 57.78 5.12 4.61
CA THR A 968 59.03 5.71 5.07
C THR A 968 59.08 5.72 6.60
N LEU A 969 60.08 5.06 7.18
CA LEU A 969 60.34 5.11 8.63
C LEU A 969 61.32 6.23 8.94
N ALA A 970 60.96 7.09 9.90
CA ALA A 970 61.84 8.11 10.43
C ALA A 970 62.53 7.59 11.69
N VAL A 971 63.86 7.53 11.67
CA VAL A 971 64.72 7.10 12.77
C VAL A 971 65.43 8.32 13.34
N HIS A 972 65.28 8.55 14.65
CA HIS A 972 65.87 9.69 15.33
C HIS A 972 67.23 9.35 15.92
N PHE A 973 68.25 10.12 15.56
CA PHE A 973 69.58 10.09 16.14
C PHE A 973 69.82 11.33 17.00
N THR A 974 70.52 11.18 18.12
CA THR A 974 70.79 12.25 19.09
C THR A 974 72.23 12.25 19.60
N ASP A 975 72.62 13.36 20.21
CA ASP A 975 73.83 13.50 21.01
C ASP A 975 73.58 12.95 22.44
N PRO A 976 74.61 12.44 23.15
CA PRO A 976 74.43 11.80 24.46
C PRO A 976 73.91 12.74 25.56
N PHE A 977 74.17 14.04 25.45
CA PHE A 977 73.89 15.04 26.49
C PHE A 977 73.35 16.34 25.90
N HIS A 978 72.25 16.86 26.47
CA HIS A 978 71.89 18.26 26.30
C HIS A 978 72.47 19.09 27.46
N VAL A 979 73.19 20.16 27.13
CA VAL A 979 73.87 21.02 28.11
C VAL A 979 73.14 22.35 28.22
N SER A 980 72.83 22.75 29.45
CA SER A 980 72.29 24.07 29.77
C SER A 980 73.00 24.69 30.97
N THR A 981 72.98 26.00 31.11
CA THR A 981 73.68 26.70 32.19
C THR A 981 72.78 27.66 32.95
N ARG A 982 72.90 27.70 34.28
CA ARG A 982 72.27 28.74 35.12
C ARG A 982 73.23 29.24 36.20
N ILE A 983 73.05 30.48 36.64
CA ILE A 983 73.67 30.97 37.88
C ILE A 983 72.84 30.41 39.04
N ALA A 984 73.49 29.66 39.93
CA ALA A 984 72.82 29.01 41.05
C ALA A 984 72.75 29.90 42.30
N ASP A 985 73.79 30.69 42.55
CA ASP A 985 73.85 31.67 43.63
C ASP A 985 74.90 32.76 43.32
N LYS A 986 74.81 33.89 44.02
CA LYS A 986 75.81 34.97 44.02
C LYS A 986 76.41 35.08 45.42
N CYS A 987 77.69 34.73 45.54
CA CYS A 987 78.38 34.80 46.82
C CYS A 987 78.66 36.26 47.23
N ASN A 988 78.73 36.51 48.55
CA ASN A 988 78.90 37.85 49.13
C ASN A 988 80.24 38.53 48.78
N ASP A 989 81.20 37.76 48.27
CA ASP A 989 82.54 38.14 47.85
C ASP A 989 82.65 38.48 46.35
N GLY A 990 81.53 38.45 45.61
CA GLY A 990 81.46 38.81 44.20
C GLY A 990 81.68 37.66 43.22
N ASN A 991 81.94 36.44 43.70
CA ASN A 991 82.05 35.25 42.85
C ASN A 991 80.65 34.74 42.43
N LEU A 992 80.56 34.13 41.25
CA LEU A 992 79.33 33.52 40.71
C LEU A 992 79.46 31.99 40.68
N LEU A 993 78.43 31.31 41.18
CA LEU A 993 78.32 29.86 41.08
C LEU A 993 77.57 29.50 39.79
N LEU A 994 78.33 29.13 38.75
CA LEU A 994 77.78 28.63 37.49
C LEU A 994 77.43 27.15 37.64
N GLN A 995 76.14 26.82 37.55
CA GLN A 995 75.70 25.45 37.45
C GLN A 995 75.48 25.06 35.98
N VAL A 996 76.38 24.21 35.49
CA VAL A 996 76.24 23.52 34.20
C VAL A 996 75.35 22.30 34.43
N ILE A 997 74.14 22.35 33.91
CA ILE A 997 73.15 21.27 34.00
C ILE A 997 73.26 20.43 32.74
N ILE A 998 73.77 19.21 32.92
CA ILE A 998 73.83 18.16 31.92
C ILE A 998 72.56 17.32 32.04
N HIS A 999 71.80 17.23 30.96
CA HIS A 999 70.63 16.37 30.84
C HIS A 999 70.98 15.18 29.96
N SER A 1000 70.76 13.96 30.47
CA SER A 1000 70.86 12.75 29.64
C SER A 1000 69.70 12.72 28.64
N GLU A 1001 69.99 12.80 27.34
CA GLU A 1001 68.97 12.68 26.28
C GLU A 1001 68.70 11.21 25.88
N VAL A 1002 69.42 10.26 26.51
CA VAL A 1002 69.25 8.83 26.30
C VAL A 1002 68.59 8.13 27.49
N GLN A 1003 67.89 7.02 27.20
CA GLN A 1003 67.26 6.14 28.19
C GLN A 1003 68.26 5.17 28.84
N ALA A 1004 69.52 5.59 29.03
CA ALA A 1004 70.61 4.75 29.57
C ALA A 1004 71.37 5.48 30.69
N THR A 1005 72.07 4.73 31.54
CA THR A 1005 72.87 5.29 32.64
C THR A 1005 74.22 5.75 32.13
N LEU A 1006 74.47 7.06 32.15
CA LEU A 1006 75.71 7.67 31.69
C LEU A 1006 76.66 7.87 32.88
N THR A 1007 77.89 7.38 32.77
CA THR A 1007 78.93 7.57 33.78
C THR A 1007 79.95 8.57 33.26
N VAL A 1008 79.95 9.79 33.79
CA VAL A 1008 80.92 10.83 33.44
C VAL A 1008 82.21 10.58 34.23
N TYR A 1009 83.32 10.33 33.54
CA TYR A 1009 84.63 10.04 34.13
C TYR A 1009 85.46 11.29 34.40
N ASP A 1010 85.32 12.33 33.57
CA ASP A 1010 85.96 13.63 33.78
C ASP A 1010 85.18 14.72 33.03
N ALA A 1011 85.18 15.96 33.55
CA ALA A 1011 84.61 17.11 32.86
C ALA A 1011 85.34 18.40 33.23
N TRP A 1012 85.67 19.20 32.21
CA TRP A 1012 86.34 20.50 32.35
C TRP A 1012 85.75 21.52 31.38
N LEU A 1013 85.86 22.80 31.75
CA LEU A 1013 85.26 23.94 31.06
C LEU A 1013 86.34 24.92 30.63
N ASP A 1014 86.56 25.00 29.32
CA ASP A 1014 87.39 26.01 28.68
C ASP A 1014 86.54 27.29 28.59
N LEU A 1015 86.86 28.34 29.36
CA LEU A 1015 86.02 29.55 29.44
C LEU A 1015 86.25 30.52 28.27
N GLN A 1016 85.18 31.25 27.93
CA GLN A 1016 85.25 32.44 27.08
C GLN A 1016 85.86 33.64 27.82
N ASP A 1017 86.43 34.58 27.08
CA ASP A 1017 87.05 35.78 27.61
C ASP A 1017 86.04 36.66 28.40
N GLY A 1018 86.55 37.37 29.41
CA GLY A 1018 85.76 38.12 30.40
C GLY A 1018 85.21 37.28 31.55
N PHE A 1019 85.43 35.96 31.55
CA PHE A 1019 85.16 35.07 32.68
C PHE A 1019 86.41 34.27 33.05
N VAL A 1020 86.78 34.27 34.34
CA VAL A 1020 87.97 33.57 34.84
C VAL A 1020 87.57 32.61 35.96
N HIS A 1021 88.19 31.42 35.99
CA HIS A 1021 88.01 30.44 37.06
C HIS A 1021 88.61 30.94 38.38
N THR A 1022 87.93 30.70 39.50
CA THR A 1022 88.47 31.04 40.83
C THR A 1022 88.98 29.80 41.56
N GLY A 1023 90.22 29.41 41.27
CA GLY A 1023 90.89 28.21 41.80
C GLY A 1023 92.20 27.90 41.07
N ASN A 1024 92.71 26.66 41.15
CA ASN A 1024 93.79 26.18 40.28
C ASN A 1024 93.36 26.28 38.80
N ASP A 1025 94.29 26.63 37.91
CA ASP A 1025 94.06 26.97 36.49
C ASP A 1025 93.59 25.80 35.59
N ASP A 1026 93.27 24.62 36.13
CA ASP A 1026 92.99 23.38 35.39
C ASP A 1026 91.56 23.29 34.80
N GLY A 1027 90.72 24.32 34.97
CA GLY A 1027 89.37 24.40 34.38
C GLY A 1027 88.33 23.37 34.90
N ARG A 1028 88.62 22.72 36.04
CA ARG A 1028 87.83 21.65 36.66
C ARG A 1028 86.79 22.21 37.67
N PRO A 1029 85.70 21.47 37.96
CA PRO A 1029 84.66 21.92 38.89
C PRO A 1029 85.11 21.97 40.36
N LEU A 1030 84.35 22.71 41.17
CA LEU A 1030 84.61 22.96 42.61
C LEU A 1030 84.70 21.71 43.49
N SER A 1031 84.11 20.59 43.05
CA SER A 1031 84.07 19.35 43.82
C SER A 1031 84.48 18.15 42.95
N GLY A 1032 85.62 17.54 43.30
CA GLY A 1032 86.26 16.47 42.52
C GLY A 1032 85.61 15.09 42.60
N TYR A 1033 84.28 15.00 42.71
CA TYR A 1033 83.54 13.73 42.78
C TYR A 1033 83.25 13.17 41.37
N PHE A 1034 84.30 12.68 40.72
CA PHE A 1034 84.20 11.80 39.55
C PHE A 1034 84.61 10.37 39.92
N PRO A 1035 84.01 9.32 39.32
CA PRO A 1035 82.99 9.38 38.28
C PRO A 1035 81.59 9.77 38.78
N LEU A 1036 80.87 10.56 37.98
CA LEU A 1036 79.50 11.01 38.23
C LEU A 1036 78.51 10.16 37.42
N VAL A 1037 77.65 9.41 38.11
CA VAL A 1037 76.64 8.55 37.48
C VAL A 1037 75.33 9.33 37.29
N ILE A 1038 74.84 9.40 36.05
CA ILE A 1038 73.63 10.08 35.63
C ILE A 1038 72.62 9.04 35.15
N SER A 1039 71.50 8.93 35.86
CA SER A 1039 70.40 8.01 35.50
C SER A 1039 69.72 8.41 34.17
N PRO A 1040 69.00 7.48 33.51
CA PRO A 1040 68.20 7.75 32.31
C PRO A 1040 67.33 9.02 32.43
N SER A 1041 67.32 9.85 31.38
CA SER A 1041 66.56 11.12 31.30
C SER A 1041 66.73 12.07 32.50
N SER A 1042 67.77 11.89 33.32
CA SER A 1042 67.99 12.66 34.53
C SER A 1042 68.93 13.82 34.28
N ARG A 1043 68.84 14.82 35.16
CA ARG A 1043 69.68 16.03 35.12
C ARG A 1043 70.69 16.00 36.25
N ALA A 1044 71.96 16.17 35.91
CA ALA A 1044 73.04 16.38 36.87
C ALA A 1044 73.56 17.81 36.74
N GLY A 1045 73.83 18.47 37.86
CA GLY A 1045 74.39 19.82 37.89
C GLY A 1045 75.83 19.80 38.36
N ILE A 1046 76.76 20.18 37.48
CA ILE A 1046 78.17 20.39 37.82
C ILE A 1046 78.37 21.89 38.13
N LEU A 1047 79.05 22.19 39.25
CA LEU A 1047 79.28 23.56 39.71
C LEU A 1047 80.71 24.03 39.41
N PHE A 1048 80.80 25.12 38.67
CA PHE A 1048 82.02 25.85 38.36
C PHE A 1048 82.01 27.20 39.09
N SER A 1049 83.16 27.63 39.59
CA SER A 1049 83.33 28.92 40.27
C SER A 1049 83.96 29.91 39.30
N ILE A 1050 83.21 30.94 38.93
CA ILE A 1050 83.66 31.93 37.95
C ILE A 1050 83.52 33.35 38.50
N ARG A 1051 84.42 34.23 38.04
CA ARG A 1051 84.37 35.67 38.27
C ARG A 1051 84.33 36.40 36.93
N LEU A 1052 83.68 37.56 36.88
CA LEU A 1052 83.86 38.48 35.76
C LEU A 1052 85.23 39.18 35.88
N ASP A 1053 85.95 39.23 34.78
CA ASP A 1053 87.17 40.03 34.62
C ASP A 1053 86.93 41.09 33.54
N GLU A 1054 87.44 42.31 33.73
CA GLU A 1054 87.11 43.45 32.86
C GLU A 1054 88.12 43.67 31.71
N ASP A 1055 89.27 42.97 31.69
CA ASP A 1055 90.37 43.18 30.73
C ASP A 1055 90.80 41.89 29.95
N ALA A 1056 89.97 41.37 29.03
CA ALA A 1056 90.41 40.38 28.01
C ALA A 1056 89.53 40.34 26.74
N VAL A 1057 90.12 40.05 25.58
CA VAL A 1057 89.43 39.92 24.26
C VAL A 1057 90.12 38.86 23.38
N THR A 1058 89.32 38.05 22.66
CA THR A 1058 89.63 36.96 21.71
C THR A 1058 89.42 35.47 22.10
N SER A 1059 88.26 35.13 22.68
CA SER A 1059 87.57 33.85 22.41
C SER A 1059 86.03 34.03 22.34
N PRO A 1060 85.30 33.31 21.44
CA PRO A 1060 83.87 33.60 21.18
C PRO A 1060 82.86 32.76 21.97
N GLU A 1061 83.19 31.53 22.36
CA GLU A 1061 82.30 30.57 23.03
C GLU A 1061 83.12 29.72 24.03
N SER A 1062 82.54 29.40 25.19
CA SER A 1062 83.18 28.50 26.19
C SER A 1062 82.96 27.04 25.77
N ILE A 1063 83.94 26.14 25.92
CA ILE A 1063 83.79 24.73 25.52
C ILE A 1063 83.75 23.83 26.75
N LEU A 1064 82.64 23.12 26.92
CA LEU A 1064 82.53 22.02 27.87
C LEU A 1064 82.98 20.72 27.21
N ASN A 1065 83.98 20.07 27.81
CA ASN A 1065 84.45 18.75 27.41
C ASN A 1065 83.99 17.74 28.48
N ILE A 1066 83.39 16.63 28.05
CA ILE A 1066 82.91 15.55 28.93
C ILE A 1066 83.48 14.23 28.43
N ARG A 1067 84.22 13.52 29.29
CA ARG A 1067 84.60 12.12 29.06
C ARG A 1067 83.62 11.21 29.79
N TYR A 1068 83.05 10.24 29.10
CA TYR A 1068 81.97 9.41 29.65
C TYR A 1068 81.95 7.98 29.11
N GLY A 1069 81.30 7.10 29.84
CA GLY A 1069 80.92 5.75 29.41
C GLY A 1069 79.41 5.54 29.56
N ILE A 1070 78.87 4.57 28.84
CA ILE A 1070 77.43 4.21 28.88
C ILE A 1070 77.30 2.84 29.55
N SER A 1071 76.36 2.72 30.47
CA SER A 1071 76.10 1.50 31.23
C SER A 1071 74.59 1.24 31.38
N GLY A 1072 74.22 -0.02 31.56
CA GLY A 1072 72.83 -0.44 31.60
C GLY A 1072 72.34 -1.01 30.26
N ASP A 1073 71.10 -1.45 30.26
CA ASP A 1073 70.55 -2.27 29.18
C ASP A 1073 70.09 -1.40 28.00
N ARG A 1074 70.79 -1.52 26.85
CA ARG A 1074 70.46 -0.81 25.61
C ARG A 1074 69.24 -1.42 24.87
N THR A 1075 68.62 -2.49 25.40
CA THR A 1075 67.76 -3.40 24.63
C THR A 1075 66.24 -3.21 24.73
N LEU A 1076 65.74 -2.03 25.11
CA LEU A 1076 64.32 -1.70 24.90
C LEU A 1076 64.01 -1.53 23.40
N GLY A 1077 63.83 -2.65 22.70
CA GLY A 1077 63.54 -2.70 21.27
C GLY A 1077 64.78 -2.66 20.36
N ALA A 1078 65.94 -3.16 20.82
CA ALA A 1078 67.15 -3.27 20.01
C ALA A 1078 67.91 -4.58 20.27
N HIS A 1079 68.32 -5.25 19.18
CA HIS A 1079 69.23 -6.40 19.20
C HIS A 1079 70.58 -6.04 19.85
N PRO A 1080 71.26 -6.94 20.59
CA PRO A 1080 72.52 -6.63 21.28
C PRO A 1080 73.56 -5.94 20.38
N PRO A 1081 74.30 -4.97 20.94
CA PRO A 1081 75.21 -4.13 20.15
C PRO A 1081 76.29 -4.98 19.48
N VAL A 1082 76.71 -4.49 18.31
CA VAL A 1082 77.77 -5.07 17.48
C VAL A 1082 79.03 -5.32 18.33
N ALA A 1083 79.30 -6.60 18.63
CA ALA A 1083 80.62 -7.00 19.08
C ALA A 1083 81.63 -6.73 17.95
N ILE A 1084 82.63 -5.93 18.26
CA ILE A 1084 83.86 -5.80 17.47
C ILE A 1084 84.84 -6.79 18.09
N GLU A 1085 85.19 -7.84 17.34
CA GLU A 1085 86.25 -8.77 17.76
C GLU A 1085 87.60 -8.03 17.73
N LEU A 1086 88.03 -7.52 18.89
CA LEU A 1086 89.38 -7.01 19.08
C LEU A 1086 90.23 -8.07 19.76
N THR A 1087 91.14 -8.66 18.98
CA THR A 1087 92.21 -9.51 19.50
C THR A 1087 93.21 -8.68 20.29
N GLY A 1088 93.17 -8.74 21.63
CA GLY A 1088 94.34 -8.43 22.47
C GLY A 1088 94.09 -7.64 23.77
N THR A 1089 94.17 -8.37 24.90
CA THR A 1089 94.48 -7.89 26.27
C THR A 1089 93.52 -6.91 26.97
N GLU A 1090 93.53 -6.97 28.32
CA GLU A 1090 92.44 -6.55 29.20
C GLU A 1090 92.35 -5.05 29.51
N ASP A 1091 91.15 -4.62 29.93
CA ASP A 1091 90.83 -3.41 30.70
C ASP A 1091 91.23 -2.03 30.14
N ALA A 1092 90.81 -1.76 28.89
CA ALA A 1092 90.48 -0.41 28.44
C ALA A 1092 88.98 -0.30 28.16
N LYS A 1093 88.20 0.28 29.09
CA LYS A 1093 86.85 0.76 28.78
C LYS A 1093 86.96 1.83 27.70
N GLN A 1094 86.12 1.77 26.67
CA GLN A 1094 86.08 2.81 25.65
C GLN A 1094 85.49 4.10 26.25
N ASP A 1095 86.38 4.99 26.68
CA ASP A 1095 86.06 6.35 27.10
C ASP A 1095 85.58 7.16 25.87
N LEU A 1096 84.29 7.47 25.83
CA LEU A 1096 83.71 8.34 24.82
C LEU A 1096 83.93 9.81 25.19
N LEU A 1097 84.10 10.67 24.17
CA LEU A 1097 84.33 12.10 24.34
C LEU A 1097 83.17 12.90 23.72
N PHE A 1098 82.54 13.75 24.52
CA PHE A 1098 81.53 14.71 24.07
C PHE A 1098 82.05 16.14 24.26
N LYS A 1099 81.69 17.03 23.33
CA LYS A 1099 82.08 18.45 23.32
C LYS A 1099 80.88 19.33 23.01
N SER A 1100 80.66 20.37 23.82
CA SER A 1100 79.56 21.33 23.64
C SER A 1100 80.03 22.76 23.85
N ALA A 1101 79.67 23.66 22.93
CA ALA A 1101 79.94 25.09 23.05
C ALA A 1101 78.85 25.82 23.86
N LEU A 1102 79.22 26.81 24.67
CA LEU A 1102 78.38 27.52 25.64
C LEU A 1102 78.62 29.04 25.59
N VAL A 1103 77.57 29.84 25.86
CA VAL A 1103 77.61 31.31 25.81
C VAL A 1103 76.92 31.90 27.05
N LEU A 1104 77.65 32.63 27.91
CA LEU A 1104 77.19 33.06 29.25
C LEU A 1104 76.55 34.48 29.28
N GLN A 1105 75.55 34.73 30.17
CA GLN A 1105 74.71 35.97 30.25
C GLN A 1105 74.26 36.35 31.72
N ARG A 1106 73.45 37.41 31.93
CA ARG A 1106 73.17 38.11 33.24
C ARG A 1106 71.64 38.17 33.65
N PRO A 1107 71.19 37.99 34.94
CA PRO A 1107 69.78 37.64 35.35
C PRO A 1107 68.83 38.70 36.07
N VAL A 1108 67.51 38.41 36.25
CA VAL A 1108 66.34 39.29 36.74
C VAL A 1108 65.22 38.50 37.55
N LEU A 1109 64.03 39.05 37.95
CA LEU A 1109 63.18 38.55 39.10
C LEU A 1109 61.59 38.30 39.04
N ASP A 1110 60.66 39.28 38.95
CA ASP A 1110 59.34 39.28 39.75
C ASP A 1110 57.93 39.32 38.99
N PRO A 1111 56.74 38.93 39.56
CA PRO A 1111 55.45 38.68 38.83
C PRO A 1111 54.14 39.52 39.16
N CYS A 1112 53.04 39.42 38.36
CA CYS A 1112 51.93 40.43 38.31
C CYS A 1112 50.38 40.08 38.29
N LEU A 1113 49.86 38.89 37.94
CA LEU A 1113 48.39 38.62 37.76
C LEU A 1113 47.90 37.28 38.37
N ALA A 1114 46.58 37.07 38.52
CA ALA A 1114 45.98 35.82 39.05
C ALA A 1114 44.75 35.30 38.26
N VAL A 1115 44.60 33.97 38.15
CA VAL A 1115 43.48 33.29 37.45
C VAL A 1115 42.92 32.09 38.25
N GLY A 1116 41.58 31.92 38.30
CA GLY A 1116 40.91 30.83 39.02
C GLY A 1116 39.57 30.35 38.43
N PHE A 1117 39.14 29.12 38.76
CA PHE A 1117 37.89 28.51 38.28
C PHE A 1117 36.73 28.71 39.28
N LEU A 1118 35.50 28.93 38.79
CA LEU A 1118 34.31 29.10 39.63
C LEU A 1118 33.47 27.80 39.71
N PRO A 1119 32.80 27.53 40.85
CA PRO A 1119 32.06 26.28 41.05
C PRO A 1119 30.84 26.13 40.13
N LEU A 1120 30.52 24.87 39.83
CA LEU A 1120 29.40 24.42 39.00
C LEU A 1120 28.10 24.29 39.81
N PRO A 1121 26.91 24.34 39.16
CA PRO A 1121 25.63 24.13 39.84
C PRO A 1121 25.47 22.71 40.41
N SER A 1122 24.72 22.62 41.51
CA SER A 1122 24.63 21.44 42.38
C SER A 1122 23.97 20.20 41.78
N ASP A 1123 23.13 20.36 40.75
CA ASP A 1123 22.26 19.27 40.22
C ASP A 1123 23.01 18.19 39.40
N GLY A 1124 24.33 18.33 39.27
CA GLY A 1124 25.19 17.43 38.50
C GLY A 1124 25.17 17.69 37.00
N LEU A 1125 26.27 17.37 36.32
CA LEU A 1125 26.36 17.49 34.86
C LEU A 1125 25.81 16.23 34.20
N ARG A 1126 25.12 16.35 33.05
CA ARG A 1126 24.70 15.20 32.23
C ARG A 1126 25.18 15.30 30.80
N VAL A 1127 25.47 14.16 30.17
CA VAL A 1127 25.77 14.08 28.73
C VAL A 1127 24.63 14.70 27.92
N GLY A 1128 24.98 15.59 26.99
CA GLY A 1128 24.00 16.33 26.18
C GLY A 1128 23.34 17.53 26.87
N GLN A 1129 23.62 17.80 28.15
CA GLN A 1129 23.10 18.98 28.84
C GLN A 1129 23.97 20.21 28.57
N LEU A 1130 23.36 21.28 28.10
CA LEU A 1130 24.02 22.57 27.89
C LEU A 1130 24.29 23.26 29.24
N ILE A 1131 25.55 23.61 29.53
CA ILE A 1131 25.97 24.22 30.80
C ILE A 1131 26.87 25.44 30.57
N THR A 1132 26.96 26.34 31.56
CA THR A 1132 27.85 27.52 31.52
C THR A 1132 28.99 27.36 32.51
N MET A 1133 30.22 27.19 32.03
CA MET A 1133 31.43 27.24 32.84
C MET A 1133 31.96 28.66 33.00
N LYS A 1134 32.59 28.96 34.13
CA LYS A 1134 33.04 30.32 34.47
C LYS A 1134 34.44 30.35 35.12
N TRP A 1135 35.26 31.30 34.73
CA TRP A 1135 36.60 31.57 35.30
C TRP A 1135 36.68 33.01 35.78
N ARG A 1136 37.37 33.26 36.89
CA ARG A 1136 37.70 34.59 37.41
C ARG A 1136 39.15 34.95 37.10
N ILE A 1137 39.38 36.18 36.65
CA ILE A 1137 40.73 36.78 36.55
C ILE A 1137 40.80 37.96 37.52
N GLU A 1138 41.94 38.12 38.19
CA GLU A 1138 42.19 39.15 39.21
C GLU A 1138 43.59 39.77 39.04
N ARG A 1139 43.69 41.10 39.19
CA ARG A 1139 44.96 41.83 39.00
C ARG A 1139 45.73 41.96 40.32
N LEU A 1140 46.94 41.38 40.40
CA LEU A 1140 47.76 41.37 41.62
C LEU A 1140 48.67 42.59 41.75
N ASN A 1141 49.35 43.00 40.67
CA ASN A 1141 50.20 44.20 40.59
C ASN A 1141 49.98 44.92 39.23
N THR A 1142 50.53 46.13 39.11
CA THR A 1142 50.60 46.85 37.83
C THR A 1142 51.59 46.17 36.89
N LEU A 1143 51.16 45.85 35.67
CA LEU A 1143 52.04 45.31 34.64
C LEU A 1143 53.09 46.38 34.26
N PRO A 1144 54.37 46.02 34.06
CA PRO A 1144 55.36 46.96 33.54
C PRO A 1144 54.99 47.41 32.12
N GLU A 1145 55.19 48.70 31.83
CA GLU A 1145 54.93 49.28 30.50
C GLU A 1145 55.98 48.79 29.49
N ASN A 1146 55.59 47.87 28.61
CA ASN A 1146 56.40 47.48 27.46
C ASN A 1146 56.06 48.39 26.25
N GLU A 1147 57.03 49.18 25.78
CA GLU A 1147 56.85 50.26 24.79
C GLU A 1147 56.36 49.83 23.38
N ASN A 1148 56.10 48.53 23.13
CA ASN A 1148 55.95 47.98 21.77
C ASN A 1148 54.60 47.31 21.44
N SER A 1149 53.51 47.58 22.17
CA SER A 1149 52.16 47.10 21.79
C SER A 1149 51.09 48.19 21.80
N LYS A 1150 50.62 48.60 20.62
CA LYS A 1150 49.48 49.54 20.41
C LYS A 1150 48.10 48.90 20.64
N CYS A 1151 47.93 48.15 21.71
CA CYS A 1151 46.65 47.63 22.15
C CYS A 1151 46.31 48.21 23.52
N ASN A 1152 45.03 48.52 23.77
CA ASN A 1152 44.57 49.00 25.07
C ASN A 1152 45.01 48.02 26.18
N LEU A 1153 45.80 48.50 27.15
CA LEU A 1153 46.30 47.72 28.28
C LEU A 1153 45.21 47.14 29.20
N ASP A 1154 43.97 47.58 28.99
CA ASP A 1154 42.79 47.05 29.66
C ASP A 1154 42.28 45.75 28.99
N ASP A 1155 42.50 45.49 27.70
CA ASP A 1155 41.89 44.36 26.99
C ASP A 1155 42.73 43.06 27.09
N VAL A 1156 42.27 42.13 27.92
CA VAL A 1156 42.87 40.81 28.11
C VAL A 1156 42.33 39.84 27.05
N LEU A 1157 43.24 39.16 26.33
CA LEU A 1157 42.89 38.12 25.36
C LEU A 1157 42.77 36.79 26.08
N TYR A 1158 41.62 36.14 25.98
CA TYR A 1158 41.42 34.80 26.49
C TYR A 1158 41.27 33.78 25.38
N GLU A 1159 41.73 32.56 25.65
CA GLU A 1159 41.59 31.39 24.79
C GLU A 1159 41.17 30.17 25.62
N ILE A 1160 40.23 29.38 25.11
CA ILE A 1160 39.67 28.20 25.77
C ILE A 1160 40.15 26.94 25.06
N ASP A 1161 41.00 26.17 25.74
CA ASP A 1161 41.45 24.86 25.29
C ASP A 1161 40.55 23.75 25.86
N ALA A 1162 40.04 22.87 25.00
CA ALA A 1162 39.19 21.75 25.37
C ALA A 1162 39.30 20.61 24.36
N LYS A 1163 39.43 19.38 24.86
CA LYS A 1163 39.37 18.16 24.04
C LYS A 1163 37.97 18.00 23.43
N SER A 1164 37.90 18.07 22.10
CA SER A 1164 36.65 17.95 21.32
C SER A 1164 35.94 16.60 21.47
N GLU A 1165 36.68 15.53 21.80
CA GLU A 1165 36.16 14.20 22.12
C GLU A 1165 35.24 14.22 23.35
N ASN A 1166 35.50 15.14 24.29
CA ASN A 1166 34.88 15.19 25.62
C ASN A 1166 33.89 16.34 25.77
N TRP A 1167 34.16 17.49 25.14
CA TRP A 1167 33.39 18.72 25.29
C TRP A 1167 33.12 19.39 23.95
N MET A 1168 31.86 19.71 23.70
CA MET A 1168 31.46 20.64 22.66
C MET A 1168 31.33 22.05 23.25
N ILE A 1169 32.05 23.04 22.71
CA ILE A 1169 31.92 24.44 23.12
C ILE A 1169 30.86 25.11 22.24
N ALA A 1170 29.81 25.63 22.86
CA ALA A 1170 28.74 26.36 22.20
C ALA A 1170 29.00 27.87 22.32
N GLY A 1171 29.88 28.39 21.47
CA GLY A 1171 30.26 29.81 21.47
C GLY A 1171 31.65 30.08 20.88
N ARG A 1172 32.16 31.30 21.08
CA ARG A 1172 33.51 31.68 20.66
C ARG A 1172 34.54 31.07 21.62
N LYS A 1173 35.53 30.35 21.08
CA LYS A 1173 36.64 29.76 21.87
C LYS A 1173 37.72 30.78 22.28
N ARG A 1174 37.75 31.96 21.66
CA ARG A 1174 38.75 33.02 21.90
C ARG A 1174 38.07 34.38 21.81
N GLY A 1175 38.51 35.34 22.61
CA GLY A 1175 37.98 36.71 22.60
C GLY A 1175 38.74 37.66 23.52
N TYR A 1176 38.40 38.95 23.45
CA TYR A 1176 38.96 39.99 24.32
C TYR A 1176 37.93 40.37 25.39
N VAL A 1177 38.39 40.70 26.59
CA VAL A 1177 37.57 41.25 27.68
C VAL A 1177 38.37 42.31 28.45
N SER A 1178 37.75 43.45 28.73
CA SER A 1178 38.39 44.57 29.40
C SER A 1178 38.50 44.38 30.93
N LEU A 1179 39.72 44.33 31.47
CA LEU A 1179 40.06 44.27 32.89
C LEU A 1179 40.66 45.59 33.37
N SER A 1180 39.94 46.28 34.25
CA SER A 1180 40.41 47.54 34.87
C SER A 1180 41.86 47.45 35.38
N PRO A 1181 42.66 48.53 35.22
CA PRO A 1181 44.07 48.55 35.57
C PRO A 1181 44.31 48.64 37.08
N LYS A 1182 43.26 48.89 37.90
CA LYS A 1182 43.37 48.97 39.36
C LYS A 1182 43.71 47.61 39.97
N GLN A 1183 44.63 47.59 40.94
CA GLN A 1183 44.95 46.41 41.75
C GLN A 1183 43.68 45.85 42.42
N GLY A 1184 43.52 44.53 42.44
CA GLY A 1184 42.31 43.86 42.95
C GLY A 1184 41.08 43.92 42.02
N SER A 1185 41.20 44.47 40.80
CA SER A 1185 40.13 44.39 39.78
C SER A 1185 39.84 42.92 39.42
N ARG A 1186 38.57 42.56 39.29
CA ARG A 1186 38.10 41.21 38.99
C ARG A 1186 37.17 41.19 37.78
N MET A 1187 37.29 40.16 36.95
CA MET A 1187 36.33 39.85 35.88
C MET A 1187 35.94 38.37 35.88
N VAL A 1188 34.86 38.02 35.18
CA VAL A 1188 34.43 36.63 35.01
C VAL A 1188 34.14 36.32 33.53
N ILE A 1189 34.89 35.38 32.97
CA ILE A 1189 34.67 34.83 31.63
C ILE A 1189 33.68 33.68 31.75
N SER A 1190 32.62 33.68 30.95
CA SER A 1190 31.56 32.66 30.95
C SER A 1190 31.41 32.03 29.58
N ILE A 1191 31.47 30.69 29.49
CA ILE A 1191 31.45 29.93 28.23
C ILE A 1191 30.40 28.83 28.32
N LEU A 1192 29.51 28.73 27.32
CA LEU A 1192 28.62 27.59 27.20
C LEU A 1192 29.34 26.38 26.59
N CYS A 1193 29.11 25.22 27.19
CA CYS A 1193 29.65 23.94 26.74
C CYS A 1193 28.68 22.80 27.05
N MET A 1194 28.89 21.67 26.38
CA MET A 1194 28.09 20.45 26.51
C MET A 1194 29.04 19.27 26.65
N PRO A 1195 28.95 18.44 27.70
CA PRO A 1195 29.75 17.24 27.79
C PRO A 1195 29.18 16.16 26.86
N LEU A 1196 30.07 15.45 26.17
CA LEU A 1196 29.74 14.42 25.19
C LEU A 1196 29.87 12.99 25.75
N VAL A 1197 30.59 12.84 26.87
CA VAL A 1197 30.95 11.54 27.46
C VAL A 1197 30.65 11.55 28.96
N ALA A 1198 30.16 10.43 29.48
CA ALA A 1198 29.89 10.24 30.91
C ALA A 1198 31.15 9.75 31.67
N GLY A 1199 31.21 9.98 32.98
CA GLY A 1199 32.34 9.65 33.84
C GLY A 1199 33.12 10.87 34.30
N TYR A 1200 34.37 10.66 34.75
CA TYR A 1200 35.24 11.74 35.23
C TYR A 1200 36.08 12.32 34.09
N VAL A 1201 35.79 13.56 33.71
CA VAL A 1201 36.30 14.22 32.50
C VAL A 1201 37.08 15.48 32.87
N ARG A 1202 38.24 15.73 32.23
CA ARG A 1202 38.99 17.00 32.43
C ARG A 1202 38.17 18.18 31.90
N PRO A 1203 37.93 19.25 32.67
CA PRO A 1203 37.23 20.43 32.17
C PRO A 1203 38.10 21.22 31.17
N PRO A 1204 37.49 22.08 30.33
CA PRO A 1204 38.20 23.10 29.55
C PRO A 1204 39.17 23.95 30.40
N LYS A 1205 40.24 24.43 29.77
CA LYS A 1205 41.24 25.33 30.37
C LYS A 1205 41.14 26.73 29.77
N LEU A 1206 41.53 27.73 30.55
CA LEU A 1206 41.64 29.14 30.15
C LEU A 1206 43.13 29.51 30.04
N GLY A 1207 43.55 30.05 28.89
CA GLY A 1207 44.87 30.65 28.67
C GLY A 1207 44.78 32.15 28.37
N LEU A 1208 45.84 32.90 28.70
CA LEU A 1208 45.96 34.34 28.48
C LEU A 1208 47.15 34.68 27.56
N PRO A 1209 47.09 34.34 26.25
CA PRO A 1209 48.25 34.36 25.35
C PRO A 1209 48.85 35.74 25.04
N ASN A 1210 48.27 36.84 25.55
CA ASN A 1210 48.81 38.19 25.38
C ASN A 1210 49.60 38.71 26.60
N ILE A 1211 49.82 37.89 27.62
CA ILE A 1211 50.58 38.23 28.83
C ILE A 1211 51.63 37.13 29.04
N ASP A 1212 52.87 37.52 29.36
CA ASP A 1212 53.97 36.60 29.63
C ASP A 1212 53.66 35.70 30.85
N GLU A 1213 53.95 34.41 30.76
CA GLU A 1213 53.73 33.44 31.85
C GLU A 1213 54.52 33.82 33.11
N ALA A 1214 55.68 34.48 32.97
CA ALA A 1214 56.45 35.03 34.09
C ALA A 1214 55.65 36.04 34.94
N ASN A 1215 54.57 36.61 34.40
CA ASN A 1215 53.71 37.57 35.07
C ASN A 1215 52.40 36.97 35.62
N ILE A 1216 52.14 35.66 35.51
CA ILE A 1216 50.84 35.05 35.83
C ILE A 1216 50.94 34.02 36.97
N SER A 1217 50.00 34.08 37.91
CA SER A 1217 49.78 33.09 38.96
C SER A 1217 48.42 32.40 38.82
N PHE A 1218 48.29 31.16 39.31
CA PHE A 1218 47.08 30.35 39.20
C PHE A 1218 46.57 29.92 40.58
N ASN A 1219 45.30 30.18 40.90
CA ASN A 1219 44.70 29.86 42.21
C ASN A 1219 43.16 29.75 42.13
N PRO A 1220 42.53 28.65 42.56
CA PRO A 1220 43.12 27.38 43.00
C PRO A 1220 43.65 26.55 41.82
N ALA A 1221 44.42 25.50 42.12
CA ALA A 1221 44.77 24.49 41.12
C ALA A 1221 43.48 23.93 40.49
N ALA A 1222 43.31 24.12 39.18
CA ALA A 1222 42.07 23.80 38.48
C ALA A 1222 41.69 22.32 38.69
N PRO A 1223 40.39 22.01 38.96
CA PRO A 1223 39.96 20.66 39.31
C PRO A 1223 40.34 19.69 38.19
N HIS A 1224 41.14 18.68 38.53
CA HIS A 1224 41.77 17.83 37.54
C HIS A 1224 40.76 17.01 36.74
N LEU A 1225 39.58 16.73 37.29
CA LEU A 1225 38.45 16.01 36.69
C LEU A 1225 37.12 16.54 37.24
N VAL A 1226 36.05 16.44 36.45
CA VAL A 1226 34.65 16.74 36.81
C VAL A 1226 33.77 15.55 36.43
N CYS A 1227 32.80 15.18 37.28
CA CYS A 1227 31.91 14.04 37.03
C CYS A 1227 30.72 14.42 36.12
N VAL A 1228 30.46 13.62 35.10
CA VAL A 1228 29.32 13.73 34.17
C VAL A 1228 28.48 12.46 34.22
N LEU A 1229 27.19 12.61 34.46
CA LEU A 1229 26.19 11.54 34.53
C LEU A 1229 25.62 11.20 33.13
N PRO A 1230 25.08 9.99 32.93
CA PRO A 1230 24.36 9.63 31.71
C PRO A 1230 23.09 10.48 31.46
N PRO A 1231 22.60 10.54 30.21
CA PRO A 1231 21.39 11.28 29.85
C PRO A 1231 20.14 10.71 30.54
N ALA A 1232 19.09 11.53 30.66
CA ALA A 1232 17.85 11.12 31.32
C ALA A 1232 16.88 10.47 30.33
N LEU A 1233 16.30 9.33 30.73
CA LEU A 1233 15.29 8.51 30.04
C LEU A 1233 15.74 7.73 28.79
N SER A 1234 16.15 6.48 29.02
CA SER A 1234 15.79 5.35 28.15
C SER A 1234 15.26 4.21 29.04
N SER A 1235 13.95 4.06 29.13
CA SER A 1235 13.31 3.02 29.94
C SER A 1235 13.23 1.69 29.18
N SER A 1236 14.33 0.95 29.13
CA SER A 1236 14.35 -0.46 28.80
C SER A 1236 14.42 -1.28 30.09
N PHE A 1237 13.32 -1.94 30.46
CA PHE A 1237 13.24 -2.77 31.66
C PHE A 1237 14.15 -3.99 31.54
N PHE A 1238 14.87 -4.31 32.62
CA PHE A 1238 15.37 -5.66 32.85
C PHE A 1238 14.20 -6.54 33.31
N ILE A 1239 14.13 -7.77 32.78
CA ILE A 1239 13.49 -8.90 33.45
C ILE A 1239 14.60 -9.89 33.81
N PRO A 1240 14.79 -10.24 35.09
CA PRO A 1240 15.70 -11.31 35.49
C PRO A 1240 14.97 -12.67 35.59
N ALA A 1241 15.70 -13.72 35.20
CA ALA A 1241 15.34 -15.16 35.22
C ALA A 1241 14.29 -15.61 34.19
#